data_AF-A0A519WPF9-F1
#
_entry.id   AF-A0A519WPF9-F1
#
_cell.length_a   1.000
_cell.length_b   1.000
_cell.length_c   1.000
_cell.angle_alpha   90.00
_cell.angle_beta   90.00
_cell.angle_gamma   90.00
#
_symmetry.space_group_name_H-M   'P 1'
#
loop_
_entity.id
_entity.type
_entity.pdbx_description
1 polymer ?
#
loop_
_entity_poly.entity_id
_entity_poly.type
_entity_poly.pdbx_seq_one_letter_code
_entity_poly.pdbx_strand_id
1 'polypeptide(L)'
;MKKTTILCVMALLCQKKLKAEKVNLTTVEAITKPSLLIALVLMLGIGHVSAQEIKALKVGDQVPESFWQQEHSIYVNGKTSKQTLVQYKGKPLILDFWATWCSPCVAAMRKLDSLNAVYAGRVMILPVTHQTSKDVMPFFKSRDYLNLSFVLADRSVGALFPHQILPHYVWIDKTGTVLRFTENVNDNSIQQFLQQGKVNLENKIDVPLTPHDVNKPFLVAGNGGDGAKLLYHSVLTAYVGNLVAGTAVRHDDEKGWKIAAFDVSLAKLYKLAYGLTKNYLNDKNVSYQVLDKNRLTSKLVGSAYANWKAQGNAFSYEIVAPTQFSGEQVFVMMQQELSKLFPQYKITEQNQISPVYALIRTDTLTRFVAKGGAFELKYHADGINMAGGSFDQLIMLLEKTFYSNTPYTLINETGYSGKVDLDLATNFKDVKLVNEQLGRYGLQFIATEREVKKLIIADRPYTIPYRYRVMKDQTSTRGLSLLHPAAQHKIAKFYAKHDSLVCYYAKMSELSLRTPYKVGSTYFVRGVNTAKNARKASDIDTVSIEKSVSNPASYFSYAHIRRAHQFFDSTEYLRLEKKFSVFRALDVTKCFNSIYTHTLPWAVSTIDIAKNNTTASSFGNDFDKLMQFANYNETNGICIGPESSRVFSEIILARVDQEIVARLTSLELKFRSDY
;
A
#
# COMPACT_ATOMS: atom_id res chain seq x y z
N MET A 1 32.15 24.91 40.79
CA MET A 1 33.61 25.12 40.62
C MET A 1 34.02 24.53 39.28
N LYS A 2 34.08 25.35 38.21
CA LYS A 2 35.30 25.79 37.46
C LYS A 2 36.13 24.62 36.90
N LYS A 3 36.07 24.33 35.58
CA LYS A 3 36.91 24.87 34.44
C LYS A 3 38.24 24.08 34.32
N THR A 4 38.82 23.62 33.20
CA THR A 4 38.73 23.72 31.71
C THR A 4 39.71 22.60 31.19
N THR A 5 39.63 21.92 30.03
CA THR A 5 40.07 22.31 28.65
C THR A 5 40.05 21.02 27.79
N ILE A 6 39.16 20.84 26.78
CA ILE A 6 39.26 21.12 25.32
C ILE A 6 40.41 20.40 24.58
N LEU A 7 40.08 19.43 23.70
CA LEU A 7 40.31 19.52 22.23
C LEU A 7 39.63 18.40 21.41
N CYS A 8 38.97 18.84 20.32
CA CYS A 8 38.67 18.13 19.06
C CYS A 8 37.61 17.02 18.97
N VAL A 9 36.34 17.45 18.84
CA VAL A 9 35.31 16.80 18.01
C VAL A 9 34.67 17.88 17.14
N MET A 10 35.02 17.94 15.85
CA MET A 10 34.34 18.75 14.82
C MET A 10 34.70 18.22 13.43
N ALA A 11 33.97 17.21 12.94
CA ALA A 11 33.88 16.87 11.52
C ALA A 11 32.73 15.87 11.25
N LEU A 12 31.53 16.16 11.76
CA LEU A 12 30.33 15.37 11.45
C LEU A 12 29.11 16.22 11.77
N LEU A 13 28.80 17.19 10.90
CA LEU A 13 27.49 17.87 10.79
C LEU A 13 27.56 18.91 9.65
N CYS A 14 27.63 18.45 8.39
CA CYS A 14 27.35 19.34 7.25
C CYS A 14 26.89 18.58 5.99
N GLN A 15 25.76 17.87 6.08
CA GLN A 15 24.97 17.50 4.89
C GLN A 15 23.48 17.53 5.23
N LYS A 16 22.90 18.73 5.24
CA LYS A 16 21.46 18.97 5.06
C LYS A 16 21.22 20.47 4.85
N LYS A 17 21.18 20.89 3.58
CA LYS A 17 20.37 22.00 3.00
C LYS A 17 21.05 22.49 1.72
N LEU A 18 20.60 22.01 0.57
CA LEU A 18 20.74 22.74 -0.69
C LEU A 18 19.36 22.72 -1.37
N LYS A 19 18.73 23.89 -1.42
CA LYS A 19 17.62 24.24 -2.31
C LYS A 19 18.10 25.42 -3.16
N ALA A 20 17.95 25.24 -4.46
CA ALA A 20 17.95 26.16 -5.59
C ALA A 20 18.29 27.65 -5.37
N GLU A 21 19.28 28.15 -6.12
CA GLU A 21 19.11 29.34 -6.96
C GLU A 21 20.14 29.37 -8.10
N LYS A 22 19.71 29.88 -9.26
CA LYS A 22 20.44 29.99 -10.53
C LYS A 22 21.45 31.14 -10.48
N VAL A 23 22.70 30.94 -10.91
CA VAL A 23 23.54 32.03 -11.47
C VAL A 23 24.41 31.49 -12.61
N ASN A 24 24.46 32.26 -13.70
CA ASN A 24 25.10 32.02 -14.98
C ASN A 24 26.63 32.13 -14.97
N LEU A 25 27.23 31.52 -16.01
CA LEU A 25 28.62 31.58 -16.45
C LEU A 25 29.14 33.00 -16.74
N THR A 26 30.47 33.15 -16.61
CA THR A 26 31.44 34.26 -16.85
C THR A 26 32.11 34.59 -15.51
N THR A 27 33.41 34.45 -15.28
CA THR A 27 34.60 34.76 -16.07
C THR A 27 35.77 33.95 -15.46
N VAL A 28 36.63 33.36 -16.28
CA VAL A 28 37.89 32.73 -15.83
C VAL A 28 38.99 33.77 -15.97
N GLU A 29 39.51 34.29 -14.86
CA GLU A 29 40.79 34.97 -14.83
C GLU A 29 41.71 34.33 -13.78
N ALA A 30 42.93 34.07 -14.25
CA ALA A 30 43.97 33.31 -13.59
C ALA A 30 44.64 34.12 -12.47
N ILE A 31 44.88 33.47 -11.33
CA ILE A 31 45.91 33.90 -10.39
C ILE A 31 46.85 32.71 -10.15
N THR A 32 48.05 32.90 -10.66
CA THR A 32 49.23 32.05 -10.59
C THR A 32 49.89 32.14 -9.21
N LYS A 33 50.10 31.01 -8.53
CA LYS A 33 51.16 30.86 -7.51
C LYS A 33 51.82 29.46 -7.59
N PRO A 34 53.15 29.39 -7.77
CA PRO A 34 53.87 28.13 -7.97
C PRO A 34 54.28 27.56 -6.62
N SER A 35 53.44 26.73 -6.01
CA SER A 35 53.83 26.03 -4.76
C SER A 35 53.23 24.64 -4.61
N LEU A 36 52.43 24.19 -5.57
CA LEU A 36 51.70 22.91 -5.49
C LEU A 36 52.30 21.77 -6.34
N LEU A 37 53.32 22.04 -7.16
CA LEU A 37 53.80 21.05 -8.14
C LEU A 37 54.78 20.01 -7.57
N ILE A 38 55.36 20.24 -6.40
CA ILE A 38 56.38 19.34 -5.81
C ILE A 38 55.75 18.27 -4.89
N ALA A 39 54.54 18.52 -4.36
CA ALA A 39 53.79 17.53 -3.59
C ALA A 39 53.06 16.50 -4.47
N LEU A 40 52.86 16.78 -5.76
CA LEU A 40 52.18 15.88 -6.70
C LEU A 40 53.13 14.81 -7.28
N VAL A 41 54.44 15.06 -7.31
CA VAL A 41 55.44 14.12 -7.87
C VAL A 41 55.93 13.11 -6.83
N LEU A 42 55.82 13.40 -5.53
CA LEU A 42 56.18 12.48 -4.43
C LEU A 42 55.03 11.53 -4.00
N MET A 43 53.81 11.72 -4.50
CA MET A 43 52.69 10.76 -4.33
C MET A 43 52.54 9.75 -5.49
N LEU A 44 53.32 9.90 -6.57
CA LEU A 44 53.33 8.98 -7.71
C LEU A 44 54.39 7.86 -7.58
N GLY A 45 55.06 7.76 -6.43
CA GLY A 45 56.12 6.79 -6.16
C GLY A 45 55.75 5.67 -5.18
N ILE A 46 54.48 5.46 -4.85
CA ILE A 46 54.05 4.22 -4.20
C ILE A 46 53.78 3.23 -5.33
N GLY A 47 54.71 2.29 -5.52
CA GLY A 47 54.57 1.23 -6.50
C GLY A 47 53.19 0.60 -6.43
N HIS A 48 52.46 0.65 -7.54
CA HIS A 48 51.35 -0.24 -7.77
C HIS A 48 51.87 -1.68 -7.63
N VAL A 49 51.71 -2.28 -6.45
CA VAL A 49 51.51 -3.72 -6.38
C VAL A 49 50.18 -3.93 -7.09
N SER A 50 50.25 -4.21 -8.39
CA SER A 50 49.13 -4.71 -9.15
C SER A 50 48.63 -5.94 -8.38
N ALA A 51 47.43 -5.85 -7.81
CA ALA A 51 46.71 -7.04 -7.38
C ALA A 51 46.50 -7.86 -8.66
N GLN A 52 47.32 -8.88 -8.84
CA GLN A 52 47.27 -9.74 -10.01
C GLN A 52 45.86 -10.31 -10.10
N GLU A 53 45.16 -10.01 -11.20
CA GLU A 53 43.78 -10.42 -11.42
C GLU A 53 43.72 -11.96 -11.38
N ILE A 54 43.07 -12.53 -10.37
CA ILE A 54 43.00 -13.99 -10.19
C ILE A 54 42.11 -14.54 -11.31
N LYS A 55 42.72 -15.21 -12.28
CA LYS A 55 41.99 -15.86 -13.38
C LYS A 55 41.24 -17.09 -12.86
N ALA A 56 39.92 -17.08 -13.02
CA ALA A 56 39.07 -18.24 -12.70
C ALA A 56 39.40 -19.45 -13.58
N LEU A 57 39.43 -20.64 -12.98
CA LEU A 57 39.76 -21.91 -13.62
C LEU A 57 38.49 -22.62 -14.13
N LYS A 58 38.64 -23.32 -15.25
CA LYS A 58 37.62 -24.18 -15.87
C LYS A 58 38.05 -25.64 -15.83
N VAL A 59 37.12 -26.54 -16.13
CA VAL A 59 37.43 -27.96 -16.37
C VAL A 59 38.47 -28.06 -17.49
N GLY A 60 39.57 -28.76 -17.22
CA GLY A 60 40.73 -28.93 -18.10
C GLY A 60 41.91 -28.01 -17.76
N ASP A 61 41.71 -26.96 -16.96
CA ASP A 61 42.80 -26.04 -16.59
C ASP A 61 43.74 -26.65 -15.54
N GLN A 62 45.01 -26.20 -15.56
CA GLN A 62 45.98 -26.50 -14.52
C GLN A 62 45.83 -25.55 -13.34
N VAL A 63 45.84 -26.10 -12.13
CA VAL A 63 45.86 -25.32 -10.90
C VAL A 63 47.24 -24.63 -10.76
N PRO A 64 47.29 -23.29 -10.61
CA PRO A 64 48.55 -22.54 -10.66
C PRO A 64 49.43 -22.81 -9.43
N GLU A 65 50.73 -22.56 -9.56
CA GLU A 65 51.69 -22.77 -8.46
C GLU A 65 51.33 -21.97 -7.19
N SER A 66 50.78 -20.77 -7.38
CA SER A 66 50.34 -19.89 -6.32
C SER A 66 49.27 -20.51 -5.42
N PHE A 67 48.37 -21.36 -5.97
CA PHE A 67 47.37 -22.08 -5.18
C PHE A 67 48.02 -23.01 -4.15
N TRP A 68 49.13 -23.66 -4.52
CA TRP A 68 49.82 -24.59 -3.63
C TRP A 68 50.61 -23.85 -2.55
N GLN A 69 51.31 -22.78 -2.93
CA GLN A 69 52.26 -22.06 -2.08
C GLN A 69 51.59 -21.05 -1.13
N GLN A 70 50.37 -20.61 -1.42
CA GLN A 70 49.68 -19.64 -0.59
C GLN A 70 49.41 -20.19 0.82
N GLU A 71 49.57 -19.34 1.84
CA GLU A 71 49.21 -19.67 3.21
C GLU A 71 47.71 -19.49 3.46
N HIS A 72 47.09 -20.53 4.02
CA HIS A 72 45.69 -20.56 4.42
C HIS A 72 45.57 -20.83 5.91
N SER A 73 44.49 -20.35 6.53
CA SER A 73 44.16 -20.72 7.91
C SER A 73 43.50 -22.10 7.90
N ILE A 74 44.21 -23.15 8.27
CA ILE A 74 43.69 -24.53 8.27
C ILE A 74 43.43 -24.97 9.70
N TYR A 75 42.22 -25.48 9.95
CA TYR A 75 41.85 -26.12 11.20
C TYR A 75 42.09 -27.63 11.10
N VAL A 76 42.89 -28.16 12.03
CA VAL A 76 43.24 -29.58 12.14
C VAL A 76 43.28 -29.95 13.63
N ASN A 77 42.63 -31.04 14.03
CA ASN A 77 42.69 -31.61 15.39
C ASN A 77 42.54 -30.58 16.52
N GLY A 78 41.55 -29.68 16.43
CA GLY A 78 41.28 -28.70 17.48
C GLY A 78 42.11 -27.42 17.43
N LYS A 79 43.02 -27.26 16.46
CA LYS A 79 43.89 -26.08 16.35
C LYS A 79 43.84 -25.48 14.95
N THR A 80 43.78 -24.15 14.88
CA THR A 80 43.95 -23.40 13.63
C THR A 80 45.38 -22.92 13.51
N SER A 81 46.01 -23.15 12.36
CA SER A 81 47.37 -22.68 12.05
C SER A 81 47.46 -22.22 10.59
N LYS A 82 48.48 -21.40 10.28
CA LYS A 82 48.79 -21.03 8.89
C LYS A 82 49.58 -22.16 8.23
N GLN A 83 49.07 -22.68 7.13
CA GLN A 83 49.67 -23.78 6.37
C GLN A 83 49.46 -23.56 4.87
N THR A 84 50.34 -24.12 4.05
CA THR A 84 50.19 -24.15 2.59
C THR A 84 49.49 -25.42 2.12
N LEU A 85 49.01 -25.44 0.88
CA LEU A 85 48.43 -26.63 0.26
C LEU A 85 49.47 -27.50 -0.47
N VAL A 86 50.76 -27.13 -0.45
CA VAL A 86 51.87 -27.86 -1.10
C VAL A 86 51.89 -29.35 -0.74
N GLN A 87 51.53 -29.72 0.49
CA GLN A 87 51.45 -31.12 0.95
C GLN A 87 50.45 -32.00 0.19
N TYR A 88 49.50 -31.38 -0.52
CA TYR A 88 48.50 -32.04 -1.35
C TYR A 88 48.87 -32.04 -2.84
N LYS A 89 49.92 -31.29 -3.23
CA LYS A 89 50.41 -31.27 -4.60
C LYS A 89 50.88 -32.68 -5.02
N GLY A 90 50.53 -33.10 -6.22
CA GLY A 90 50.84 -34.45 -6.72
C GLY A 90 49.89 -35.55 -6.23
N LYS A 91 48.86 -35.23 -5.44
CA LYS A 91 47.85 -36.17 -4.94
C LYS A 91 46.46 -35.81 -5.48
N PRO A 92 45.56 -36.80 -5.68
CA PRO A 92 44.16 -36.52 -5.97
C PRO A 92 43.53 -35.68 -4.85
N LEU A 93 42.83 -34.60 -5.21
CA LEU A 93 42.25 -33.62 -4.28
C LEU A 93 40.81 -33.29 -4.67
N ILE A 94 39.91 -33.27 -3.68
CA ILE A 94 38.52 -32.82 -3.80
C ILE A 94 38.33 -31.63 -2.86
N LEU A 95 38.07 -30.45 -3.41
CA LEU A 95 37.69 -29.28 -2.60
C LEU A 95 36.17 -29.30 -2.39
N ASP A 96 35.71 -29.17 -1.15
CA ASP A 96 34.29 -29.02 -0.81
C ASP A 96 34.01 -27.61 -0.30
N PHE A 97 33.46 -26.74 -1.14
CA PHE A 97 33.06 -25.41 -0.71
C PHE A 97 31.75 -25.48 0.05
N TRP A 98 31.75 -24.94 1.27
CA TRP A 98 30.61 -25.03 2.18
C TRP A 98 30.45 -23.78 3.07
N ALA A 99 29.27 -23.67 3.69
CA ALA A 99 28.97 -22.64 4.67
C ALA A 99 28.04 -23.17 5.77
N THR A 100 28.09 -22.57 6.96
CA THR A 100 27.28 -22.96 8.13
C THR A 100 25.77 -22.80 7.91
N TRP A 101 25.37 -21.94 6.97
CA TRP A 101 23.97 -21.75 6.55
C TRP A 101 23.56 -22.63 5.36
N CYS A 102 24.47 -23.39 4.76
CA CYS A 102 24.17 -24.27 3.64
C CYS A 102 23.61 -25.61 4.14
N SER A 103 22.29 -25.76 4.20
CA SER A 103 21.63 -26.97 4.71
C SER A 103 22.09 -28.28 4.03
N PRO A 104 22.23 -28.36 2.69
CA PRO A 104 22.74 -29.58 2.05
C PRO A 104 24.20 -29.88 2.42
N CYS A 105 25.05 -28.86 2.55
CA CYS A 105 26.42 -29.02 3.00
C CYS A 105 26.47 -29.60 4.42
N VAL A 106 25.69 -29.03 5.34
CA VAL A 106 25.61 -29.48 6.74
C VAL A 106 25.12 -30.92 6.84
N ALA A 107 24.14 -31.31 6.04
CA ALA A 107 23.66 -32.69 5.98
C ALA A 107 24.72 -33.67 5.44
N ALA A 108 25.58 -33.22 4.53
CA ALA A 108 26.62 -34.05 3.92
C ALA A 108 27.86 -34.26 4.80
N MET A 109 28.09 -33.44 5.83
CA MET A 109 29.34 -33.45 6.63
C MET A 109 29.68 -34.81 7.23
N ARG A 110 28.72 -35.54 7.80
CA ARG A 110 28.98 -36.88 8.39
C ARG A 110 29.41 -37.89 7.33
N LYS A 111 28.81 -37.81 6.14
CA LYS A 111 29.21 -38.63 4.99
C LYS A 111 30.61 -38.23 4.53
N LEU A 112 30.91 -36.94 4.46
CA LEU A 112 32.21 -36.42 4.07
C LEU A 112 33.32 -36.90 5.02
N ASP A 113 33.07 -36.85 6.33
CA ASP A 113 33.97 -37.35 7.37
C ASP A 113 34.24 -38.85 7.20
N SER A 114 33.19 -39.64 6.99
CA SER A 114 33.31 -41.07 6.69
C SER A 114 34.11 -41.34 5.42
N LEU A 115 33.89 -40.57 4.35
CA LEU A 115 34.64 -40.72 3.10
C LEU A 115 36.11 -40.34 3.31
N ASN A 116 36.39 -39.26 4.03
CA ASN A 116 37.76 -38.85 4.32
C ASN A 116 38.53 -39.93 5.11
N ALA A 117 37.86 -40.59 6.06
CA ALA A 117 38.43 -41.72 6.80
C ALA A 117 38.68 -42.95 5.90
N VAL A 118 37.70 -43.35 5.07
CA VAL A 118 37.82 -44.52 4.17
C VAL A 118 38.92 -44.33 3.12
N TYR A 119 39.10 -43.10 2.64
CA TYR A 119 40.04 -42.77 1.57
C TYR A 119 41.33 -42.11 2.04
N ALA A 120 41.59 -42.11 3.34
CA ALA A 120 42.80 -41.54 3.93
C ALA A 120 44.07 -42.00 3.18
N GLY A 121 44.88 -41.05 2.76
CA GLY A 121 46.12 -41.30 2.00
C GLY A 121 45.95 -41.60 0.51
N ARG A 122 44.73 -41.84 0.01
CA ARG A 122 44.44 -42.11 -1.42
C ARG A 122 43.88 -40.89 -2.16
N VAL A 123 42.97 -40.15 -1.54
CA VAL A 123 42.48 -38.83 -2.00
C VAL A 123 42.34 -37.92 -0.80
N MET A 124 42.68 -36.63 -0.95
CA MET A 124 42.38 -35.63 0.06
C MET A 124 41.02 -35.01 -0.23
N ILE A 125 40.10 -35.05 0.75
CA ILE A 125 38.83 -34.31 0.71
C ILE A 125 38.96 -33.13 1.66
N LEU A 126 39.03 -31.92 1.10
CA LEU A 126 39.32 -30.70 1.83
C LEU A 126 38.12 -29.74 1.78
N PRO A 127 37.33 -29.66 2.86
CA PRO A 127 36.34 -28.60 3.02
C PRO A 127 36.98 -27.21 3.08
N VAL A 128 36.41 -26.26 2.35
CA VAL A 128 36.85 -24.86 2.25
C VAL A 128 35.67 -23.94 2.54
N THR A 129 35.86 -22.97 3.41
CA THR A 129 34.84 -21.94 3.68
C THR A 129 35.43 -20.55 3.72
N HIS A 130 34.66 -19.59 3.21
CA HIS A 130 34.97 -18.16 3.29
C HIS A 130 34.69 -17.58 4.68
N GLN A 131 34.02 -18.34 5.56
CA GLN A 131 33.64 -17.92 6.90
C GLN A 131 34.82 -17.99 7.87
N THR A 132 34.83 -17.09 8.85
CA THR A 132 35.93 -17.01 9.82
C THR A 132 35.79 -18.04 10.93
N SER A 133 36.86 -18.26 11.69
CA SER A 133 36.81 -19.11 12.90
C SER A 133 35.69 -18.69 13.87
N LYS A 134 35.42 -17.39 13.98
CA LYS A 134 34.34 -16.85 14.83
C LYS A 134 32.96 -17.37 14.43
N ASP A 135 32.73 -17.57 13.14
CA ASP A 135 31.45 -18.01 12.59
C ASP A 135 31.34 -19.54 12.59
N VAL A 136 32.46 -20.23 12.38
CA VAL A 136 32.52 -21.69 12.16
C VAL A 136 32.68 -22.48 13.46
N MET A 137 33.47 -22.01 14.42
CA MET A 137 33.73 -22.77 15.65
C MET A 137 32.50 -23.00 16.53
N PRO A 138 31.58 -22.02 16.73
CA PRO A 138 30.34 -22.27 17.46
C PRO A 138 29.48 -23.35 16.79
N PHE A 139 29.47 -23.39 15.45
CA PHE A 139 28.75 -24.37 14.67
C PHE A 139 29.33 -25.80 14.87
N PHE A 140 30.66 -25.95 14.87
CA PHE A 140 31.32 -27.24 15.08
C PHE A 140 31.34 -27.72 16.53
N LYS A 141 31.27 -26.82 17.53
CA LYS A 141 31.23 -27.21 18.95
C LYS A 141 30.05 -28.14 19.27
N SER A 142 28.94 -28.01 18.55
CA SER A 142 27.76 -28.90 18.68
C SER A 142 27.87 -30.20 17.86
N ARG A 143 29.02 -30.45 17.23
CA ARG A 143 29.30 -31.54 16.29
C ARG A 143 30.73 -32.09 16.50
N ASP A 144 31.10 -32.27 17.76
CA ASP A 144 32.41 -32.80 18.17
C ASP A 144 32.69 -34.24 17.72
N TYR A 145 31.64 -34.96 17.28
CA TYR A 145 31.76 -36.27 16.62
C TYR A 145 32.33 -36.23 15.19
N LEU A 146 32.51 -35.05 14.58
CA LEU A 146 33.12 -34.91 13.26
C LEU A 146 34.64 -34.70 13.36
N ASN A 147 35.42 -35.49 12.64
CA ASN A 147 36.88 -35.35 12.57
C ASN A 147 37.34 -34.72 11.25
N LEU A 148 36.75 -33.57 10.89
CA LEU A 148 37.05 -32.87 9.64
C LEU A 148 38.12 -31.80 9.83
N SER A 149 39.11 -31.82 8.94
CA SER A 149 40.02 -30.69 8.73
C SER A 149 39.45 -29.76 7.66
N PHE A 150 39.53 -28.44 7.82
CA PHE A 150 38.96 -27.49 6.86
C PHE A 150 39.75 -26.19 6.78
N VAL A 151 39.65 -25.54 5.61
CA VAL A 151 40.22 -24.22 5.36
C VAL A 151 39.22 -23.14 5.76
N LEU A 152 39.68 -22.17 6.55
CA LEU A 152 38.90 -21.06 7.09
C LEU A 152 39.24 -19.72 6.42
N ALA A 153 38.25 -18.83 6.39
CA ALA A 153 38.38 -17.45 5.94
C ALA A 153 38.99 -17.31 4.53
N ASP A 154 38.81 -18.32 3.68
CA ASP A 154 39.45 -18.33 2.37
C ASP A 154 38.62 -17.60 1.32
N ARG A 155 39.25 -16.65 0.63
CA ARG A 155 38.68 -15.95 -0.53
C ARG A 155 39.44 -16.20 -1.83
N SER A 156 40.69 -16.62 -1.72
CA SER A 156 41.63 -16.88 -2.83
C SER A 156 41.30 -18.14 -3.60
N VAL A 157 41.06 -19.26 -2.90
CA VAL A 157 40.65 -20.53 -3.49
C VAL A 157 39.25 -20.38 -4.08
N GLY A 158 38.35 -19.66 -3.39
CA GLY A 158 37.03 -19.32 -3.94
C GLY A 158 37.08 -18.47 -5.22
N ALA A 159 38.06 -17.56 -5.35
CA ALA A 159 38.23 -16.76 -6.56
C ALA A 159 38.74 -17.59 -7.76
N LEU A 160 39.56 -18.62 -7.52
CA LEU A 160 40.00 -19.56 -8.57
C LEU A 160 38.88 -20.47 -9.05
N PHE A 161 37.89 -20.76 -8.18
CA PHE A 161 36.75 -21.64 -8.47
C PHE A 161 35.43 -20.91 -8.17
N PRO A 162 35.02 -19.92 -8.99
CA PRO A 162 33.87 -19.07 -8.69
C PRO A 162 32.57 -19.88 -8.66
N HIS A 163 31.79 -19.70 -7.59
CA HIS A 163 30.51 -20.36 -7.37
C HIS A 163 29.53 -19.42 -6.66
N GLN A 164 28.24 -19.50 -6.99
CA GLN A 164 27.19 -18.70 -6.33
C GLN A 164 26.30 -19.55 -5.42
N ILE A 165 26.13 -20.82 -5.78
CA ILE A 165 25.31 -21.78 -5.03
C ILE A 165 26.23 -22.76 -4.29
N LEU A 166 25.87 -23.16 -3.07
CA LEU A 166 26.54 -24.21 -2.32
C LEU A 166 25.62 -25.43 -2.17
N PRO A 167 26.17 -26.65 -2.08
CA PRO A 167 27.59 -27.00 -2.10
C PRO A 167 28.24 -26.87 -3.49
N HIS A 168 29.57 -26.74 -3.52
CA HIS A 168 30.35 -26.75 -4.76
C HIS A 168 31.61 -27.60 -4.56
N TYR A 169 31.76 -28.66 -5.34
CA TYR A 169 32.90 -29.55 -5.26
C TYR A 169 33.80 -29.38 -6.47
N VAL A 170 35.12 -29.30 -6.26
CA VAL A 170 36.13 -29.25 -7.33
C VAL A 170 36.99 -30.50 -7.27
N TRP A 171 37.06 -31.23 -8.38
CA TRP A 171 37.86 -32.45 -8.50
C TRP A 171 39.17 -32.16 -9.22
N ILE A 172 40.31 -32.37 -8.56
CA ILE A 172 41.65 -32.07 -9.07
C ILE A 172 42.48 -33.34 -9.08
N ASP A 173 43.01 -33.73 -10.24
CA ASP A 173 43.82 -34.95 -10.36
C ASP A 173 45.25 -34.79 -9.81
N LYS A 174 46.00 -35.90 -9.82
CA LYS A 174 47.40 -35.94 -9.35
C LYS A 174 48.36 -35.03 -10.14
N THR A 175 48.00 -34.63 -11.36
CA THR A 175 48.82 -33.71 -12.17
C THR A 175 48.54 -32.24 -11.87
N GLY A 176 47.44 -31.96 -11.14
CA GLY A 176 46.96 -30.61 -10.89
C GLY A 176 45.90 -30.14 -11.88
N THR A 177 45.31 -31.05 -12.68
CA THR A 177 44.25 -30.71 -13.65
C THR A 177 42.88 -30.69 -12.98
N VAL A 178 42.09 -29.65 -13.23
CA VAL A 178 40.67 -29.56 -12.80
C VAL A 178 39.82 -30.47 -13.68
N LEU A 179 39.26 -31.54 -13.12
CA LEU A 179 38.47 -32.53 -13.88
C LEU A 179 36.97 -32.24 -13.93
N ARG A 180 36.39 -31.67 -12.86
CA ARG A 180 34.95 -31.45 -12.78
C ARG A 180 34.54 -30.51 -11.64
N PHE A 181 33.40 -29.86 -11.82
CA PHE A 181 32.64 -29.20 -10.76
C PHE A 181 31.36 -29.98 -10.47
N THR A 182 31.04 -30.30 -9.22
CA THR A 182 29.84 -31.08 -8.87
C THR A 182 29.09 -30.50 -7.67
N GLU A 183 27.86 -30.94 -7.43
CA GLU A 183 27.05 -30.57 -6.26
C GLU A 183 27.07 -31.63 -5.15
N ASN A 184 27.70 -32.78 -5.41
CA ASN A 184 27.81 -33.85 -4.45
C ASN A 184 29.10 -34.66 -4.65
N VAL A 185 29.39 -35.48 -3.64
CA VAL A 185 30.45 -36.49 -3.63
C VAL A 185 29.89 -37.81 -3.08
N ASN A 186 30.31 -38.93 -3.64
CA ASN A 186 29.94 -40.26 -3.17
C ASN A 186 31.08 -41.27 -3.36
N ASP A 187 30.93 -42.45 -2.74
CA ASP A 187 31.94 -43.50 -2.72
C ASP A 187 32.32 -43.97 -4.14
N ASN A 188 31.32 -44.27 -4.96
CA ASN A 188 31.51 -44.75 -6.34
C ASN A 188 32.26 -43.72 -7.20
N SER A 189 31.92 -42.43 -7.09
CA SER A 189 32.61 -41.39 -7.85
C SER A 189 34.06 -41.21 -7.41
N ILE A 190 34.37 -41.41 -6.12
CA ILE A 190 35.75 -41.42 -5.62
C ILE A 190 36.53 -42.64 -6.13
N GLN A 191 35.95 -43.84 -6.08
CA GLN A 191 36.60 -45.05 -6.62
C GLN A 191 36.95 -44.91 -8.09
N GLN A 192 36.01 -44.43 -8.90
CA GLN A 192 36.24 -44.21 -10.32
C GLN A 192 37.27 -43.11 -10.58
N PHE A 193 37.23 -42.04 -9.79
CA PHE A 193 38.23 -40.98 -9.86
C PHE A 193 39.64 -41.52 -9.58
N LEU A 194 39.81 -42.39 -8.58
CA LEU A 194 41.08 -43.00 -8.24
C LEU A 194 41.56 -44.06 -9.25
N GLN A 195 40.65 -44.91 -9.74
CA GLN A 195 41.00 -46.04 -10.61
C GLN A 195 41.17 -45.64 -12.08
N GLN A 196 40.32 -44.73 -12.57
CA GLN A 196 40.20 -44.42 -13.99
C GLN A 196 40.58 -42.97 -14.33
N GLY A 197 40.86 -42.13 -13.33
CA GLY A 197 41.10 -40.69 -13.53
C GLY A 197 39.86 -39.95 -14.05
N LYS A 198 38.66 -40.50 -13.87
CA LYS A 198 37.40 -39.94 -14.38
C LYS A 198 36.40 -39.71 -13.25
N VAL A 199 35.67 -38.60 -13.32
CA VAL A 199 34.58 -38.27 -12.38
C VAL A 199 33.25 -38.49 -13.09
N ASN A 200 32.51 -39.54 -12.73
CA ASN A 200 31.20 -39.85 -13.31
C ASN A 200 30.05 -39.18 -12.53
N LEU A 201 30.07 -37.85 -12.54
CA LEU A 201 29.00 -37.00 -11.99
C LEU A 201 28.70 -35.91 -13.01
N GLU A 202 27.47 -35.39 -13.02
CA GLU A 202 27.14 -34.26 -13.89
C GLU A 202 27.94 -33.02 -13.47
N ASN A 203 28.33 -32.22 -14.46
CA ASN A 203 28.99 -30.95 -14.17
C ASN A 203 27.95 -29.95 -13.66
N LYS A 204 28.24 -29.33 -12.51
CA LYS A 204 27.37 -28.33 -11.89
C LYS A 204 27.15 -27.14 -12.84
N ILE A 205 25.90 -26.73 -12.99
CA ILE A 205 25.52 -25.50 -13.66
C ILE A 205 25.26 -24.44 -12.60
N ASP A 206 26.22 -23.55 -12.37
CA ASP A 206 26.07 -22.44 -11.42
C ASP A 206 25.35 -21.28 -12.11
N VAL A 207 24.02 -21.23 -11.95
CA VAL A 207 23.20 -20.21 -12.60
C VAL A 207 23.40 -18.86 -11.89
N PRO A 208 23.77 -17.79 -12.61
CA PRO A 208 23.89 -16.48 -12.01
C PRO A 208 22.57 -16.03 -11.38
N LEU A 209 22.61 -15.69 -10.09
CA LEU A 209 21.48 -15.10 -9.40
C LEU A 209 21.35 -13.64 -9.80
N THR A 210 20.16 -13.24 -10.26
CA THR A 210 19.86 -11.82 -10.46
C THR A 210 19.88 -11.12 -9.10
N PRO A 211 20.73 -10.09 -8.90
CA PRO A 211 20.74 -9.34 -7.65
C PRO A 211 19.34 -8.76 -7.37
N HIS A 212 18.86 -8.97 -6.15
CA HIS A 212 17.63 -8.35 -5.68
C HIS A 212 17.82 -7.86 -4.24
N ASP A 213 17.29 -6.67 -3.97
CA ASP A 213 17.21 -6.06 -2.65
C ASP A 213 15.77 -6.14 -2.19
N VAL A 214 15.54 -6.93 -1.13
CA VAL A 214 14.22 -7.15 -0.53
C VAL A 214 13.60 -5.88 0.06
N ASN A 215 14.42 -4.84 0.29
CA ASN A 215 13.94 -3.55 0.79
C ASN A 215 13.54 -2.58 -0.33
N LYS A 216 13.77 -2.95 -1.59
CA LYS A 216 13.36 -2.19 -2.77
C LYS A 216 12.19 -2.86 -3.47
N PRO A 217 11.30 -2.10 -4.13
CA PRO A 217 10.23 -2.70 -4.92
C PRO A 217 10.79 -3.62 -6.01
N PHE A 218 10.14 -4.75 -6.23
CA PHE A 218 10.52 -5.71 -7.26
C PHE A 218 10.32 -5.11 -8.66
N LEU A 219 11.27 -5.34 -9.57
CA LEU A 219 11.31 -4.85 -10.95
C LEU A 219 11.30 -3.31 -11.10
N VAL A 220 11.66 -2.59 -10.04
CA VAL A 220 11.82 -1.12 -10.08
C VAL A 220 13.30 -0.78 -10.02
N ALA A 221 13.74 0.10 -10.91
CA ALA A 221 15.13 0.55 -11.01
C ALA A 221 16.15 -0.62 -11.11
N GLY A 222 15.79 -1.66 -11.89
CA GLY A 222 16.64 -2.84 -12.13
C GLY A 222 16.65 -3.88 -11.00
N ASN A 223 15.83 -3.73 -9.96
CA ASN A 223 15.80 -4.65 -8.83
C ASN A 223 15.13 -5.99 -9.18
N GLY A 224 15.90 -7.04 -9.45
CA GLY A 224 15.37 -8.36 -9.83
C GLY A 224 15.00 -8.50 -11.32
N GLY A 225 15.38 -7.55 -12.17
CA GLY A 225 15.19 -7.61 -13.63
C GLY A 225 14.62 -6.32 -14.24
N ASP A 226 14.36 -6.37 -15.55
CA ASP A 226 13.82 -5.28 -16.37
C ASP A 226 12.29 -5.33 -16.54
N GLY A 227 11.65 -6.38 -16.03
CA GLY A 227 10.21 -6.61 -16.12
C GLY A 227 9.74 -7.25 -17.42
N ALA A 228 10.65 -7.66 -18.33
CA ALA A 228 10.28 -8.29 -19.61
C ALA A 228 9.49 -9.61 -19.46
N LYS A 229 9.54 -10.24 -18.28
CA LYS A 229 8.82 -11.49 -17.95
C LYS A 229 7.54 -11.27 -17.13
N LEU A 230 7.03 -10.04 -17.04
CA LEU A 230 5.77 -9.75 -16.37
C LEU A 230 4.60 -10.41 -17.12
N LEU A 231 3.89 -11.31 -16.44
CA LEU A 231 2.68 -11.96 -16.98
C LEU A 231 1.42 -11.14 -16.70
N TYR A 232 1.40 -10.42 -15.60
CA TYR A 232 0.30 -9.59 -15.15
C TYR A 232 0.85 -8.47 -14.26
N HIS A 233 0.29 -7.27 -14.40
CA HIS A 233 0.47 -6.22 -13.41
C HIS A 233 -0.69 -5.23 -13.44
N SER A 234 -0.96 -4.62 -12.30
CA SER A 234 -1.75 -3.41 -12.20
C SER A 234 -1.02 -2.40 -11.33
N VAL A 235 -0.93 -1.16 -11.81
CA VAL A 235 -0.19 -0.08 -11.17
C VAL A 235 -1.04 1.17 -11.17
N LEU A 236 -1.20 1.77 -9.99
CA LEU A 236 -1.75 3.11 -9.81
C LEU A 236 -0.68 4.01 -9.19
N THR A 237 -0.48 5.19 -9.77
CA THR A 237 0.43 6.22 -9.27
C THR A 237 -0.28 7.56 -9.16
N ALA A 238 0.26 8.45 -8.32
CA ALA A 238 -0.10 9.85 -8.33
C ALA A 238 0.31 10.52 -9.66
N TYR A 239 -0.11 11.76 -9.86
CA TYR A 239 0.29 12.58 -11.00
C TYR A 239 1.81 12.57 -11.23
N VAL A 240 2.23 12.21 -12.45
CA VAL A 240 3.64 12.08 -12.86
C VAL A 240 4.13 13.36 -13.55
N GLY A 241 3.28 13.97 -14.38
CA GLY A 241 3.46 15.29 -14.96
C GLY A 241 4.23 15.36 -16.28
N ASN A 242 5.09 14.39 -16.55
CA ASN A 242 5.91 14.32 -17.76
C ASN A 242 5.45 13.22 -18.73
N LEU A 243 4.17 12.82 -18.64
CA LEU A 243 3.56 11.82 -19.52
C LEU A 243 2.59 12.49 -20.49
N VAL A 244 2.42 11.86 -21.66
CA VAL A 244 1.32 12.23 -22.57
C VAL A 244 0.01 11.83 -21.91
N ALA A 245 -0.75 12.83 -21.45
CA ALA A 245 -2.01 12.59 -20.76
C ALA A 245 -3.05 11.99 -21.70
N GLY A 246 -3.74 10.93 -21.25
CA GLY A 246 -4.72 10.25 -22.09
C GLY A 246 -5.08 8.86 -21.60
N THR A 247 -5.85 8.15 -22.41
CA THR A 247 -6.28 6.76 -22.13
C THR A 247 -6.04 5.90 -23.36
N ALA A 248 -5.62 4.66 -23.17
CA ALA A 248 -5.42 3.68 -24.24
C ALA A 248 -5.94 2.31 -23.81
N VAL A 249 -6.60 1.63 -24.73
CA VAL A 249 -7.03 0.22 -24.59
C VAL A 249 -6.44 -0.51 -25.78
N ARG A 250 -5.66 -1.56 -25.53
CA ARG A 250 -4.98 -2.36 -26.55
C ARG A 250 -5.23 -3.84 -26.28
N HIS A 251 -5.41 -4.59 -27.35
CA HIS A 251 -5.46 -6.04 -27.35
C HIS A 251 -4.42 -6.56 -28.33
N ASP A 252 -3.69 -7.58 -27.91
CA ASP A 252 -2.72 -8.32 -28.70
C ASP A 252 -3.03 -9.81 -28.49
N ASP A 253 -3.21 -10.56 -29.57
CA ASP A 253 -3.69 -11.94 -29.50
C ASP A 253 -2.68 -12.89 -28.80
N GLU A 254 -1.40 -12.49 -28.70
CA GLU A 254 -0.35 -13.23 -28.01
C GLU A 254 -0.09 -12.69 -26.59
N LYS A 255 -0.17 -11.36 -26.42
CA LYS A 255 0.23 -10.68 -25.15
C LYS A 255 -0.95 -10.31 -24.25
N GLY A 256 -2.18 -10.40 -24.75
CA GLY A 256 -3.41 -10.13 -24.01
C GLY A 256 -3.82 -8.65 -24.03
N TRP A 257 -4.37 -8.18 -22.92
CA TRP A 257 -4.98 -6.85 -22.81
C TRP A 257 -4.08 -5.87 -22.07
N LYS A 258 -4.07 -4.63 -22.54
CA LYS A 258 -3.47 -3.49 -21.86
C LYS A 258 -4.46 -2.33 -21.81
N ILE A 259 -4.79 -1.88 -20.59
CA ILE A 259 -5.58 -0.67 -20.35
C ILE A 259 -4.70 0.31 -19.60
N ALA A 260 -4.52 1.50 -20.15
CA ALA A 260 -3.69 2.55 -19.58
C ALA A 260 -4.43 3.88 -19.55
N ALA A 261 -4.15 4.68 -18.53
CA ALA A 261 -4.65 6.03 -18.34
C ALA A 261 -3.58 6.87 -17.64
N PHE A 262 -3.00 7.86 -18.32
CA PHE A 262 -1.89 8.64 -17.79
C PHE A 262 -2.33 10.06 -17.45
N ASP A 263 -2.01 10.50 -16.24
CA ASP A 263 -2.25 11.84 -15.71
C ASP A 263 -3.69 12.36 -15.91
N VAL A 264 -4.65 11.47 -15.71
CA VAL A 264 -6.09 11.75 -15.85
C VAL A 264 -6.76 11.95 -14.49
N SER A 265 -7.91 12.63 -14.48
CA SER A 265 -8.71 12.78 -13.26
C SER A 265 -9.34 11.46 -12.80
N LEU A 266 -9.68 11.35 -11.52
CA LEU A 266 -10.35 10.16 -10.98
C LEU A 266 -11.70 9.89 -11.66
N ALA A 267 -12.45 10.94 -12.01
CA ALA A 267 -13.66 10.79 -12.82
C ALA A 267 -13.38 10.17 -14.19
N LYS A 268 -12.25 10.52 -14.84
CA LYS A 268 -11.87 9.93 -16.13
C LYS A 268 -11.46 8.47 -15.98
N LEU A 269 -10.83 8.07 -14.87
CA LEU A 269 -10.56 6.66 -14.55
C LEU A 269 -11.86 5.87 -14.40
N TYR A 270 -12.83 6.37 -13.64
CA TYR A 270 -14.13 5.69 -13.51
C TYR A 270 -14.87 5.61 -14.85
N LYS A 271 -14.86 6.68 -15.64
CA LYS A 271 -15.43 6.66 -17.00
C LYS A 271 -14.76 5.63 -17.91
N LEU A 272 -13.44 5.43 -17.79
CA LEU A 272 -12.74 4.37 -18.52
C LEU A 272 -13.16 2.98 -18.00
N ALA A 273 -13.14 2.77 -16.68
CA ALA A 273 -13.44 1.48 -16.07
C ALA A 273 -14.88 1.00 -16.33
N TYR A 274 -15.86 1.91 -16.30
CA TYR A 274 -17.28 1.60 -16.49
C TYR A 274 -17.76 1.83 -17.93
N GLY A 275 -16.95 2.46 -18.79
CA GLY A 275 -17.23 2.60 -20.21
C GLY A 275 -17.01 1.31 -21.01
N LEU A 276 -16.27 0.35 -20.44
CA LEU A 276 -15.86 -0.89 -21.12
C LEU A 276 -15.15 -0.59 -22.47
N THR A 277 -15.15 -1.56 -23.38
CA THR A 277 -14.60 -1.40 -24.74
C THR A 277 -15.51 -0.59 -25.68
N LYS A 278 -16.78 -0.36 -25.32
CA LYS A 278 -17.82 0.10 -26.27
C LYS A 278 -18.45 1.46 -25.95
N ASN A 279 -18.40 1.94 -24.70
CA ASN A 279 -19.13 3.13 -24.29
C ASN A 279 -18.18 4.23 -23.82
N TYR A 280 -17.87 5.15 -24.71
CA TYR A 280 -17.33 6.44 -24.29
C TYR A 280 -18.35 7.13 -23.37
N LEU A 281 -18.10 7.11 -22.06
CA LEU A 281 -18.97 7.79 -21.10
C LEU A 281 -18.69 9.30 -21.12
N ASN A 282 -19.64 10.06 -21.65
CA ASN A 282 -19.64 11.52 -21.58
C ASN A 282 -20.00 12.03 -20.17
N ASP A 283 -19.60 13.26 -19.84
CA ASP A 283 -19.90 13.85 -18.53
C ASP A 283 -21.40 14.01 -18.28
N LYS A 284 -22.23 14.14 -19.33
CA LYS A 284 -23.70 14.15 -19.24
C LYS A 284 -24.30 12.80 -18.79
N ASN A 285 -23.56 11.70 -18.99
CA ASN A 285 -23.93 10.36 -18.57
C ASN A 285 -23.35 9.99 -17.19
N VAL A 286 -22.76 10.97 -16.47
CA VAL A 286 -22.22 10.77 -15.12
C VAL A 286 -22.90 11.72 -14.13
N SER A 287 -23.42 11.16 -13.04
CA SER A 287 -23.95 11.91 -11.91
C SER A 287 -22.96 11.88 -10.75
N TYR A 288 -22.63 13.05 -10.21
CA TYR A 288 -21.71 13.20 -9.08
C TYR A 288 -22.52 13.53 -7.83
N GLN A 289 -22.65 12.54 -6.94
CA GLN A 289 -23.32 12.67 -5.64
C GLN A 289 -22.28 12.65 -4.51
N VAL A 290 -21.32 13.58 -4.62
CA VAL A 290 -20.19 13.71 -3.69
C VAL A 290 -20.17 15.09 -3.05
N LEU A 291 -19.60 15.18 -1.86
CA LEU A 291 -19.40 16.43 -1.12
C LEU A 291 -18.47 17.38 -1.86
N ASP A 292 -17.40 16.85 -2.48
CA ASP A 292 -16.42 17.65 -3.22
C ASP A 292 -16.17 17.08 -4.62
N LYS A 293 -16.94 17.61 -5.60
CA LYS A 293 -16.80 17.26 -7.01
C LYS A 293 -15.43 17.68 -7.59
N ASN A 294 -14.80 18.73 -7.05
CA ASN A 294 -13.52 19.24 -7.55
C ASN A 294 -12.34 18.32 -7.24
N ARG A 295 -12.53 17.28 -6.42
CA ARG A 295 -11.54 16.19 -6.23
C ARG A 295 -11.62 15.13 -7.32
N LEU A 296 -12.76 15.02 -7.99
CA LEU A 296 -13.01 14.01 -9.02
C LEU A 296 -12.79 14.54 -10.43
N THR A 297 -13.19 15.79 -10.69
CA THR A 297 -13.17 16.40 -12.01
C THR A 297 -13.07 17.91 -11.93
N SER A 298 -12.69 18.56 -13.03
CA SER A 298 -12.55 20.02 -13.10
C SER A 298 -12.90 20.53 -14.49
N LYS A 299 -13.42 21.76 -14.57
CA LYS A 299 -13.64 22.52 -15.82
C LYS A 299 -12.46 23.42 -16.17
N LEU A 300 -11.40 23.45 -15.35
CA LEU A 300 -10.21 24.26 -15.59
C LEU A 300 -9.51 23.83 -16.89
N VAL A 301 -8.81 24.77 -17.52
CA VAL A 301 -8.02 24.56 -18.72
C VAL A 301 -6.60 25.12 -18.55
N GLY A 302 -5.68 24.76 -19.44
CA GLY A 302 -4.31 25.30 -19.45
C GLY A 302 -3.53 25.07 -18.16
N SER A 303 -2.79 26.09 -17.72
CA SER A 303 -1.92 26.04 -16.53
C SER A 303 -2.70 25.81 -15.23
N ALA A 304 -3.90 26.37 -15.11
CA ALA A 304 -4.76 26.14 -13.95
C ALA A 304 -5.16 24.66 -13.81
N TYR A 305 -5.44 24.00 -14.95
CA TYR A 305 -5.72 22.56 -14.95
C TYR A 305 -4.48 21.74 -14.59
N ALA A 306 -3.30 22.10 -15.13
CA ALA A 306 -2.05 21.43 -14.78
C ALA A 306 -1.74 21.53 -13.27
N ASN A 307 -1.92 22.71 -12.68
CA ASN A 307 -1.75 22.92 -11.24
C ASN A 307 -2.76 22.13 -10.42
N TRP A 308 -4.02 22.09 -10.84
CA TRP A 308 -5.05 21.28 -10.19
C TRP A 308 -4.68 19.79 -10.20
N LYS A 309 -4.16 19.25 -11.32
CA LYS A 309 -3.65 17.88 -11.38
C LYS A 309 -2.51 17.65 -10.39
N ALA A 310 -1.54 18.57 -10.35
CA ALA A 310 -0.37 18.52 -9.45
C ALA A 310 -0.73 18.57 -7.96
N GLN A 311 -1.90 19.11 -7.61
CA GLN A 311 -2.44 19.12 -6.24
C GLN A 311 -3.06 17.77 -5.82
N GLY A 312 -2.73 16.68 -6.50
CA GLY A 312 -3.19 15.33 -6.17
C GLY A 312 -4.61 15.03 -6.64
N ASN A 313 -5.02 15.62 -7.78
CA ASN A 313 -6.32 15.37 -8.42
C ASN A 313 -6.20 14.59 -9.75
N ALA A 314 -4.99 14.12 -10.08
CA ALA A 314 -4.75 13.26 -11.23
C ALA A 314 -3.92 12.04 -10.86
N PHE A 315 -4.11 10.99 -11.64
CA PHE A 315 -3.55 9.67 -11.42
C PHE A 315 -3.10 9.07 -12.75
N SER A 316 -2.08 8.21 -12.67
CA SER A 316 -1.67 7.34 -13.77
C SER A 316 -1.93 5.89 -13.39
N TYR A 317 -2.63 5.16 -14.25
CA TYR A 317 -3.06 3.78 -14.04
C TYR A 317 -2.69 2.94 -15.26
N GLU A 318 -2.21 1.72 -15.04
CA GLU A 318 -2.01 0.73 -16.09
C GLU A 318 -2.30 -0.67 -15.55
N ILE A 319 -3.07 -1.45 -16.31
CA ILE A 319 -3.24 -2.88 -16.12
C ILE A 319 -2.85 -3.62 -17.40
N VAL A 320 -2.03 -4.65 -17.25
CA VAL A 320 -1.69 -5.63 -18.28
C VAL A 320 -2.16 -6.99 -17.80
N ALA A 321 -2.97 -7.66 -18.60
CA ALA A 321 -3.58 -8.93 -18.28
C ALA A 321 -3.39 -9.95 -19.41
N PRO A 322 -3.09 -11.23 -19.09
CA PRO A 322 -2.83 -12.26 -20.10
C PRO A 322 -4.08 -12.62 -20.91
N THR A 323 -3.88 -13.27 -22.06
CA THR A 323 -4.91 -13.63 -23.07
C THR A 323 -6.07 -14.47 -22.55
N GLN A 324 -5.88 -15.17 -21.42
CA GLN A 324 -6.92 -15.94 -20.75
C GLN A 324 -8.08 -15.08 -20.21
N PHE A 325 -7.90 -13.76 -20.09
CA PHE A 325 -8.95 -12.84 -19.67
C PHE A 325 -9.60 -12.15 -20.86
N SER A 326 -10.93 -12.11 -20.88
CA SER A 326 -11.67 -11.29 -21.82
C SER A 326 -11.51 -9.80 -21.48
N GLY A 327 -11.65 -8.92 -22.47
CA GLY A 327 -11.56 -7.47 -22.22
C GLY A 327 -12.53 -7.00 -21.14
N GLU A 328 -13.75 -7.53 -21.10
CA GLU A 328 -14.74 -7.23 -20.06
C GLU A 328 -14.25 -7.63 -18.66
N GLN A 329 -13.63 -8.81 -18.53
CA GLN A 329 -13.03 -9.23 -17.25
C GLN A 329 -11.92 -8.28 -16.80
N VAL A 330 -11.09 -7.76 -17.72
CA VAL A 330 -10.03 -6.80 -17.37
C VAL A 330 -10.61 -5.45 -16.92
N PHE A 331 -11.71 -4.98 -17.53
CA PHE A 331 -12.42 -3.80 -17.03
C PHE A 331 -13.04 -4.04 -15.65
N VAL A 332 -13.63 -5.21 -15.40
CA VAL A 332 -14.14 -5.58 -14.06
C VAL A 332 -13.03 -5.60 -13.02
N MET A 333 -11.83 -6.09 -13.36
CA MET A 333 -10.67 -6.01 -12.47
C MET A 333 -10.30 -4.56 -12.14
N MET A 334 -10.24 -3.68 -13.15
CA MET A 334 -10.00 -2.26 -12.95
C MET A 334 -11.06 -1.63 -12.02
N GLN A 335 -12.34 -1.96 -12.18
CA GLN A 335 -13.41 -1.48 -11.30
C GLN A 335 -13.20 -1.94 -9.85
N GLN A 336 -12.84 -3.21 -9.64
CA GLN A 336 -12.58 -3.77 -8.31
C GLN A 336 -11.38 -3.09 -7.65
N GLU A 337 -10.31 -2.81 -8.38
CA GLU A 337 -9.13 -2.13 -7.87
C GLU A 337 -9.43 -0.67 -7.50
N LEU A 338 -10.12 0.07 -8.36
CA LEU A 338 -10.52 1.44 -8.05
C LEU A 338 -11.44 1.49 -6.82
N SER A 339 -12.32 0.50 -6.62
CA SER A 339 -13.17 0.39 -5.43
C SER A 339 -12.35 0.12 -4.14
N LYS A 340 -11.27 -0.65 -4.24
CA LYS A 340 -10.34 -0.92 -3.12
C LYS A 340 -9.46 0.29 -2.79
N LEU A 341 -8.94 0.98 -3.82
CA LEU A 341 -7.99 2.08 -3.70
C LEU A 341 -8.67 3.41 -3.34
N PHE A 342 -9.93 3.58 -3.74
CA PHE A 342 -10.74 4.75 -3.42
C PHE A 342 -12.02 4.35 -2.66
N PRO A 343 -11.89 3.77 -1.45
CA PRO A 343 -13.01 3.23 -0.70
C PRO A 343 -13.97 4.30 -0.19
N GLN A 344 -13.67 5.59 -0.33
CA GLN A 344 -14.58 6.68 0.01
C GLN A 344 -15.71 6.84 -1.01
N TYR A 345 -15.59 6.27 -2.22
CA TYR A 345 -16.61 6.38 -3.26
C TYR A 345 -17.35 5.04 -3.45
N LYS A 346 -18.63 5.14 -3.82
CA LYS A 346 -19.47 4.04 -4.29
C LYS A 346 -19.89 4.36 -5.72
N ILE A 347 -19.64 3.42 -6.63
CA ILE A 347 -20.00 3.56 -8.03
C ILE A 347 -21.15 2.60 -8.35
N THR A 348 -22.21 3.12 -8.96
CA THR A 348 -23.38 2.33 -9.39
C THR A 348 -23.86 2.79 -10.75
N GLU A 349 -24.54 1.92 -11.50
CA GLU A 349 -25.25 2.30 -12.72
C GLU A 349 -26.75 2.39 -12.44
N GLN A 350 -27.41 3.42 -12.95
CA GLN A 350 -28.85 3.63 -12.74
C GLN A 350 -29.49 4.16 -14.04
N ASN A 351 -30.66 3.62 -14.41
CA ASN A 351 -31.45 4.18 -15.49
C ASN A 351 -32.08 5.50 -15.06
N GLN A 352 -31.97 6.53 -15.90
CA GLN A 352 -32.59 7.82 -15.69
C GLN A 352 -33.19 8.33 -17.00
N ILE A 353 -34.44 8.80 -16.93
CA ILE A 353 -35.07 9.54 -18.04
C ILE A 353 -34.20 10.75 -18.38
N SER A 354 -33.71 10.81 -19.61
CA SER A 354 -32.81 11.84 -20.09
C SER A 354 -33.17 12.25 -21.52
N PRO A 355 -32.89 13.51 -21.91
CA PRO A 355 -33.04 13.93 -23.30
C PRO A 355 -32.03 13.19 -24.18
N VAL A 356 -32.50 12.69 -25.32
CA VAL A 356 -31.71 11.93 -26.30
C VAL A 356 -31.94 12.41 -27.73
N TYR A 357 -30.96 12.15 -28.58
CA TYR A 357 -31.14 12.10 -30.02
C TYR A 357 -31.19 10.63 -30.45
N ALA A 358 -32.38 10.12 -30.74
CA ALA A 358 -32.56 8.74 -31.18
C ALA A 358 -32.43 8.65 -32.71
N LEU A 359 -31.45 7.89 -33.19
CA LEU A 359 -31.33 7.57 -34.61
C LEU A 359 -32.39 6.53 -34.96
N ILE A 360 -33.36 6.92 -35.77
CA ILE A 360 -34.45 6.07 -36.23
C ILE A 360 -34.40 5.89 -37.74
N ARG A 361 -35.08 4.87 -38.24
CA ARG A 361 -35.39 4.71 -39.66
C ARG A 361 -36.69 5.44 -39.98
N THR A 362 -36.72 6.20 -41.05
CA THR A 362 -37.91 6.90 -41.54
C THR A 362 -38.68 6.11 -42.58
N ASP A 363 -38.06 5.08 -43.18
CA ASP A 363 -38.70 4.16 -44.11
C ASP A 363 -38.11 2.73 -44.03
N THR A 364 -38.69 1.81 -44.78
CA THR A 364 -38.27 0.40 -44.83
C THR A 364 -37.13 0.14 -45.81
N LEU A 365 -36.69 1.15 -46.58
CA LEU A 365 -35.61 1.00 -47.55
C LEU A 365 -34.26 0.95 -46.84
N THR A 366 -33.31 0.25 -47.43
CA THR A 366 -32.02 -0.09 -46.81
C THR A 366 -30.86 0.48 -47.63
N ARG A 367 -30.96 1.77 -47.97
CA ARG A 367 -30.01 2.50 -48.83
C ARG A 367 -28.60 2.64 -48.23
N PHE A 368 -28.47 2.32 -46.95
CA PHE A 368 -27.24 2.37 -46.17
C PHE A 368 -26.53 1.01 -46.06
N VAL A 369 -27.07 -0.08 -46.62
CA VAL A 369 -26.44 -1.42 -46.49
C VAL A 369 -25.06 -1.43 -47.15
N ALA A 370 -24.08 -1.96 -46.43
CA ALA A 370 -22.70 -2.00 -46.92
C ALA A 370 -22.55 -2.84 -48.19
N LYS A 371 -21.71 -2.38 -49.12
CA LYS A 371 -21.40 -3.07 -50.38
C LYS A 371 -20.33 -4.18 -50.25
N GLY A 372 -19.89 -4.47 -49.03
CA GLY A 372 -18.82 -5.41 -48.70
C GLY A 372 -17.47 -4.72 -48.45
N GLY A 373 -16.48 -5.48 -47.96
CA GLY A 373 -15.15 -4.97 -47.62
C GLY A 373 -14.91 -4.78 -46.12
N ALA A 374 -13.67 -4.42 -45.77
CA ALA A 374 -13.28 -4.11 -44.40
C ALA A 374 -13.84 -2.75 -43.96
N PHE A 375 -13.97 -2.54 -42.65
CA PHE A 375 -14.37 -1.24 -42.10
C PHE A 375 -13.34 -0.17 -42.45
N GLU A 376 -13.80 0.94 -43.05
CA GLU A 376 -12.97 2.09 -43.39
C GLU A 376 -13.69 3.39 -43.00
N LEU A 377 -12.95 4.32 -42.37
CA LEU A 377 -13.45 5.66 -42.02
C LEU A 377 -12.49 6.70 -42.60
N LYS A 378 -12.96 7.44 -43.61
CA LYS A 378 -12.22 8.55 -44.24
C LYS A 378 -12.80 9.89 -43.82
N TYR A 379 -11.91 10.82 -43.50
CA TYR A 379 -12.26 12.22 -43.26
C TYR A 379 -11.98 13.02 -44.54
N HIS A 380 -12.93 13.85 -44.95
CA HIS A 380 -12.75 14.85 -46.00
C HIS A 380 -13.09 16.24 -45.43
N ALA A 381 -12.81 17.30 -46.19
CA ALA A 381 -12.80 18.69 -45.69
C ALA A 381 -14.09 19.12 -44.98
N ASP A 382 -15.21 18.56 -45.39
CA ASP A 382 -16.58 18.89 -44.96
C ASP A 382 -17.36 17.68 -44.44
N GLY A 383 -16.74 16.52 -44.22
CA GLY A 383 -17.50 15.31 -43.95
C GLY A 383 -16.74 14.05 -43.56
N ILE A 384 -17.50 12.97 -43.44
CA ILE A 384 -17.01 11.61 -43.19
C ILE A 384 -17.58 10.65 -44.22
N ASN A 385 -16.74 9.73 -44.67
CA ASN A 385 -17.15 8.56 -45.43
C ASN A 385 -16.87 7.32 -44.57
N MET A 386 -17.91 6.59 -44.20
CA MET A 386 -17.82 5.38 -43.40
C MET A 386 -18.30 4.20 -44.23
N ALA A 387 -17.43 3.25 -44.53
CA ALA A 387 -17.74 2.03 -45.27
C ALA A 387 -17.60 0.79 -44.37
N GLY A 388 -18.52 -0.17 -44.48
CA GLY A 388 -18.49 -1.41 -43.70
C GLY A 388 -18.62 -1.22 -42.18
N GLY A 389 -19.17 -0.08 -41.75
CA GLY A 389 -19.33 0.31 -40.34
C GLY A 389 -20.64 -0.16 -39.71
N SER A 390 -21.01 0.38 -38.56
CA SER A 390 -22.30 0.14 -37.88
C SER A 390 -22.85 1.46 -37.35
N PHE A 391 -24.16 1.53 -37.10
CA PHE A 391 -24.76 2.72 -36.51
C PHE A 391 -24.21 3.03 -35.12
N ASP A 392 -23.85 2.02 -34.33
CA ASP A 392 -23.23 2.22 -33.01
C ASP A 392 -21.84 2.87 -33.14
N GLN A 393 -21.06 2.51 -34.18
CA GLN A 393 -19.79 3.17 -34.48
C GLN A 393 -19.98 4.62 -34.92
N LEU A 394 -21.00 4.92 -35.74
CA LEU A 394 -21.36 6.29 -36.11
C LEU A 394 -21.75 7.10 -34.87
N ILE A 395 -22.66 6.58 -34.05
CA ILE A 395 -23.13 7.24 -32.83
C ILE A 395 -21.94 7.51 -31.90
N MET A 396 -21.08 6.52 -31.66
CA MET A 396 -19.88 6.70 -30.84
C MET A 396 -18.95 7.78 -31.40
N LEU A 397 -18.74 7.83 -32.72
CA LEU A 397 -17.92 8.86 -33.37
C LEU A 397 -18.51 10.27 -33.16
N LEU A 398 -19.81 10.43 -33.42
CA LEU A 398 -20.50 11.71 -33.28
C LEU A 398 -20.55 12.17 -31.82
N GLU A 399 -20.91 11.26 -30.91
CA GLU A 399 -21.01 11.47 -29.47
C GLU A 399 -19.67 11.89 -28.85
N LYS A 400 -18.56 11.30 -29.31
CA LYS A 400 -17.20 11.62 -28.85
C LYS A 400 -16.71 12.95 -29.41
N THR A 401 -16.97 13.22 -30.68
CA THR A 401 -16.30 14.31 -31.44
C THR A 401 -17.09 15.61 -31.42
N PHE A 402 -18.41 15.55 -31.57
CA PHE A 402 -19.26 16.72 -31.81
C PHE A 402 -20.30 16.96 -30.72
N TYR A 403 -20.83 15.89 -30.11
CA TYR A 403 -21.94 15.96 -29.14
C TYR A 403 -21.51 15.77 -27.68
N SER A 404 -20.22 15.87 -27.37
CA SER A 404 -19.71 15.69 -26.00
C SER A 404 -20.19 16.76 -25.00
N ASN A 405 -20.48 17.98 -25.50
CA ASN A 405 -20.93 19.13 -24.71
C ASN A 405 -22.43 19.44 -24.84
N THR A 406 -23.22 18.57 -25.50
CA THR A 406 -24.67 18.74 -25.62
C THR A 406 -25.39 18.04 -24.47
N PRO A 407 -26.64 18.44 -24.12
CA PRO A 407 -27.42 17.71 -23.12
C PRO A 407 -27.99 16.38 -23.63
N TYR A 408 -28.01 16.17 -24.95
CA TYR A 408 -28.65 15.01 -25.59
C TYR A 408 -27.67 13.86 -25.75
N THR A 409 -28.00 12.68 -25.21
CA THR A 409 -27.26 11.44 -25.50
C THR A 409 -27.72 10.84 -26.82
N LEU A 410 -26.80 10.47 -27.71
CA LEU A 410 -27.14 9.79 -28.95
C LEU A 410 -27.41 8.29 -28.70
N ILE A 411 -28.49 7.76 -29.24
CA ILE A 411 -28.86 6.34 -29.13
C ILE A 411 -29.28 5.75 -30.48
N ASN A 412 -29.08 4.44 -30.64
CA ASN A 412 -29.46 3.69 -31.84
C ASN A 412 -30.84 3.06 -31.64
N GLU A 413 -31.86 3.55 -32.33
CA GLU A 413 -33.21 2.97 -32.37
C GLU A 413 -33.60 2.55 -33.81
N THR A 414 -32.60 2.32 -34.68
CA THR A 414 -32.84 1.94 -36.08
C THR A 414 -33.39 0.52 -36.23
N GLY A 415 -33.17 -0.34 -35.22
CA GLY A 415 -33.47 -1.78 -35.29
C GLY A 415 -32.58 -2.55 -36.28
N TYR A 416 -31.51 -1.94 -36.80
CA TYR A 416 -30.63 -2.56 -37.80
C TYR A 416 -29.24 -2.86 -37.19
N SER A 417 -28.81 -4.11 -37.30
CA SER A 417 -27.53 -4.61 -36.74
C SER A 417 -26.47 -4.93 -37.80
N GLY A 418 -26.81 -4.82 -39.08
CA GLY A 418 -25.90 -5.11 -40.19
C GLY A 418 -24.85 -4.01 -40.40
N LYS A 419 -24.00 -4.22 -41.42
CA LYS A 419 -22.96 -3.26 -41.80
C LYS A 419 -23.52 -2.15 -42.68
N VAL A 420 -23.01 -0.93 -42.50
CA VAL A 420 -23.50 0.26 -43.21
C VAL A 420 -22.41 1.03 -43.94
N ASP A 421 -22.79 1.61 -45.08
CA ASP A 421 -22.04 2.59 -45.86
C ASP A 421 -22.76 3.94 -45.80
N LEU A 422 -22.09 4.97 -45.29
CA LEU A 422 -22.62 6.32 -45.13
C LEU A 422 -21.59 7.35 -45.61
N ASP A 423 -22.05 8.32 -46.38
CA ASP A 423 -21.26 9.46 -46.83
C ASP A 423 -21.99 10.75 -46.41
N LEU A 424 -21.42 11.44 -45.42
CA LEU A 424 -22.05 12.58 -44.77
C LEU A 424 -21.14 13.80 -44.87
N ALA A 425 -21.49 14.76 -45.73
CA ALA A 425 -20.82 16.05 -45.85
C ALA A 425 -21.68 17.15 -45.20
N THR A 426 -21.35 17.52 -43.97
CA THR A 426 -22.15 18.46 -43.15
C THR A 426 -21.40 18.98 -41.93
N ASN A 427 -21.92 20.06 -41.33
CA ASN A 427 -21.50 20.49 -40.01
C ASN A 427 -22.16 19.62 -38.92
N PHE A 428 -21.41 18.63 -38.43
CA PHE A 428 -21.87 17.68 -37.40
C PHE A 428 -22.24 18.28 -36.04
N LYS A 429 -22.03 19.59 -35.80
CA LYS A 429 -22.52 20.25 -34.58
C LYS A 429 -24.00 20.62 -34.67
N ASP A 430 -24.57 20.68 -35.87
CA ASP A 430 -25.98 20.98 -36.09
C ASP A 430 -26.74 19.71 -36.50
N VAL A 431 -27.58 19.20 -35.59
CA VAL A 431 -28.37 17.99 -35.84
C VAL A 431 -29.34 18.15 -37.01
N LYS A 432 -29.78 19.37 -37.34
CA LYS A 432 -30.67 19.60 -38.48
C LYS A 432 -29.94 19.34 -39.80
N LEU A 433 -28.73 19.88 -39.94
CA LEU A 433 -27.88 19.65 -41.11
C LEU A 433 -27.41 18.20 -41.22
N VAL A 434 -27.24 17.51 -40.08
CA VAL A 434 -26.98 16.06 -40.07
C VAL A 434 -28.21 15.29 -40.57
N ASN A 435 -29.42 15.65 -40.11
CA ASN A 435 -30.66 15.03 -40.56
C ASN A 435 -30.93 15.23 -42.06
N GLU A 436 -30.56 16.37 -42.63
CA GLU A 436 -30.66 16.61 -44.08
C GLU A 436 -29.85 15.61 -44.90
N GLN A 437 -28.64 15.26 -44.44
CA GLN A 437 -27.81 14.24 -45.09
C GLN A 437 -28.33 12.82 -44.82
N LEU A 438 -28.72 12.52 -43.58
CA LEU A 438 -29.25 11.21 -43.19
C LEU A 438 -30.56 10.87 -43.91
N GLY A 439 -31.36 11.87 -44.28
CA GLY A 439 -32.61 11.69 -45.03
C GLY A 439 -32.41 10.94 -46.35
N ARG A 440 -31.25 11.09 -47.02
CA ARG A 440 -30.90 10.35 -48.25
C ARG A 440 -30.85 8.84 -48.03
N TYR A 441 -30.64 8.42 -46.79
CA TYR A 441 -30.56 7.02 -46.36
C TYR A 441 -31.84 6.52 -45.69
N GLY A 442 -32.87 7.36 -45.53
CA GLY A 442 -34.06 7.02 -44.77
C GLY A 442 -33.79 6.97 -43.25
N LEU A 443 -32.93 7.85 -42.77
CA LEU A 443 -32.50 7.92 -41.37
C LEU A 443 -32.73 9.33 -40.81
N GLN A 444 -33.00 9.42 -39.51
CA GLN A 444 -33.16 10.70 -38.83
C GLN A 444 -32.85 10.58 -37.34
N PHE A 445 -32.18 11.59 -36.77
CA PHE A 445 -32.15 11.83 -35.33
C PHE A 445 -33.39 12.60 -34.88
N ILE A 446 -34.15 12.03 -33.95
CA ILE A 446 -35.29 12.69 -33.29
C ILE A 446 -34.93 13.07 -31.84
N ALA A 447 -35.33 14.28 -31.43
CA ALA A 447 -35.22 14.71 -30.04
C ALA A 447 -36.38 14.12 -29.23
N THR A 448 -36.07 13.34 -28.18
CA THR A 448 -37.08 12.70 -27.33
C THR A 448 -36.50 12.39 -25.96
N GLU A 449 -37.30 11.84 -25.04
CA GLU A 449 -36.84 11.37 -23.74
C GLU A 449 -36.82 9.84 -23.71
N ARG A 450 -35.74 9.27 -23.16
CA ARG A 450 -35.57 7.83 -22.99
C ARG A 450 -34.88 7.52 -21.66
N GLU A 451 -35.08 6.32 -21.17
CA GLU A 451 -34.24 5.78 -20.10
C GLU A 451 -32.83 5.56 -20.62
N VAL A 452 -31.88 6.32 -20.06
CA VAL A 452 -30.46 6.17 -20.36
C VAL A 452 -29.75 5.73 -19.09
N LYS A 453 -28.88 4.73 -19.22
CA LYS A 453 -28.03 4.28 -18.12
C LYS A 453 -27.00 5.37 -17.80
N LYS A 454 -27.00 5.84 -16.56
CA LYS A 454 -26.03 6.79 -16.02
C LYS A 454 -25.12 6.15 -14.99
N LEU A 455 -23.86 6.57 -15.00
CA LEU A 455 -22.90 6.22 -13.96
C LEU A 455 -23.06 7.18 -12.79
N ILE A 456 -23.34 6.65 -11.60
CA ILE A 456 -23.43 7.42 -10.36
C ILE A 456 -22.13 7.24 -9.60
N ILE A 457 -21.42 8.35 -9.35
CA ILE A 457 -20.25 8.41 -8.47
C ILE A 457 -20.71 9.12 -7.19
N ALA A 458 -20.89 8.36 -6.11
CA ALA A 458 -21.39 8.86 -4.84
C ALA A 458 -20.35 8.71 -3.72
N ASP A 459 -20.40 9.58 -2.72
CA ASP A 459 -19.69 9.29 -1.47
C ASP A 459 -20.31 8.04 -0.83
N ARG A 460 -19.49 7.21 -0.18
CA ARG A 460 -20.04 6.12 0.63
C ARG A 460 -20.97 6.71 1.69
N PRO A 461 -22.12 6.06 1.96
CA PRO A 461 -23.08 6.56 2.94
C PRO A 461 -22.58 6.47 4.38
N TYR A 462 -21.39 5.89 4.61
CA TYR A 462 -20.76 5.70 5.91
C TYR A 462 -19.24 5.80 5.81
N THR A 463 -18.59 5.84 6.96
CA THR A 463 -17.13 5.85 7.10
C THR A 463 -16.63 4.59 7.80
N ILE A 464 -15.35 4.30 7.56
CA ILE A 464 -14.65 3.17 8.16
C ILE A 464 -13.62 3.74 9.15
N PRO A 465 -13.71 3.42 10.45
CA PRO A 465 -12.72 3.84 11.43
C PRO A 465 -11.42 3.05 11.27
N TYR A 466 -10.29 3.70 11.51
CA TYR A 466 -9.00 3.01 11.59
C TYR A 466 -8.89 2.31 12.94
N ARG A 467 -8.94 0.98 12.94
CA ARG A 467 -8.83 0.15 14.15
C ARG A 467 -7.37 -0.23 14.40
N TYR A 468 -6.88 0.01 15.60
CA TYR A 468 -5.50 -0.30 16.02
C TYR A 468 -5.49 -0.91 17.42
N ARG A 469 -4.38 -1.54 17.80
CA ARG A 469 -4.20 -2.15 19.12
C ARG A 469 -3.15 -1.38 19.92
N VAL A 470 -3.41 -1.16 21.20
CA VAL A 470 -2.45 -0.62 22.16
C VAL A 470 -2.17 -1.66 23.24
N MET A 471 -0.94 -1.72 23.74
CA MET A 471 -0.63 -2.59 24.88
C MET A 471 -1.35 -2.07 26.12
N LYS A 472 -2.13 -2.95 26.76
CA LYS A 472 -2.80 -2.66 28.03
C LYS A 472 -1.88 -3.02 29.20
N ASP A 473 -1.19 -4.14 29.07
CA ASP A 473 -0.17 -4.66 29.99
C ASP A 473 0.91 -5.41 29.18
N GLN A 474 1.83 -6.11 29.84
CA GLN A 474 2.92 -6.84 29.17
C GLN A 474 2.45 -8.01 28.28
N THR A 475 1.21 -8.46 28.46
CA THR A 475 0.69 -9.71 27.85
C THR A 475 -0.56 -9.49 27.01
N SER A 476 -1.27 -8.37 27.20
CA SER A 476 -2.59 -8.12 26.60
C SER A 476 -2.64 -6.80 25.86
N THR A 477 -3.45 -6.79 24.79
CA THR A 477 -3.69 -5.60 23.96
C THR A 477 -5.15 -5.20 24.02
N ARG A 478 -5.42 -3.90 23.88
CA ARG A 478 -6.77 -3.32 23.76
C ARG A 478 -6.95 -2.75 22.36
N GLY A 479 -8.05 -3.10 21.71
CA GLY A 479 -8.46 -2.47 20.46
C GLY A 479 -9.01 -1.06 20.69
N LEU A 480 -8.55 -0.10 19.90
CA LEU A 480 -9.05 1.27 19.82
C LEU A 480 -9.39 1.61 18.37
N SER A 481 -10.24 2.62 18.20
CA SER A 481 -10.70 3.13 16.92
C SER A 481 -10.35 4.61 16.80
N LEU A 482 -9.73 4.98 15.68
CA LEU A 482 -9.61 6.36 15.24
C LEU A 482 -10.69 6.62 14.17
N LEU A 483 -11.62 7.54 14.45
CA LEU A 483 -12.70 7.86 13.53
C LEU A 483 -12.17 8.50 12.25
N HIS A 484 -12.82 8.22 11.12
CA HIS A 484 -12.54 8.88 9.86
C HIS A 484 -12.74 10.41 9.98
N PRO A 485 -11.92 11.27 9.33
CA PRO A 485 -12.06 12.73 9.44
C PRO A 485 -13.46 13.26 9.11
N ALA A 486 -14.14 12.68 8.12
CA ALA A 486 -15.52 13.04 7.80
C ALA A 486 -16.51 12.75 8.95
N ALA A 487 -16.31 11.65 9.70
CA ALA A 487 -17.12 11.36 10.88
C ALA A 487 -16.80 12.33 12.02
N GLN A 488 -15.52 12.67 12.24
CA GLN A 488 -15.13 13.68 13.23
C GLN A 488 -15.77 15.04 12.92
N HIS A 489 -15.80 15.45 11.65
CA HIS A 489 -16.47 16.68 11.21
C HIS A 489 -17.98 16.67 11.47
N LYS A 490 -18.65 15.55 11.15
CA LYS A 490 -20.09 15.40 11.44
C LYS A 490 -20.38 15.40 12.94
N ILE A 491 -19.51 14.79 13.76
CA ILE A 491 -19.61 14.85 15.23
C ILE A 491 -19.47 16.28 15.74
N ALA A 492 -18.50 17.04 15.24
CA ALA A 492 -18.32 18.44 15.63
C ALA A 492 -19.57 19.27 15.29
N LYS A 493 -20.15 19.09 14.10
CA LYS A 493 -21.42 19.73 13.72
C LYS A 493 -22.59 19.29 14.58
N PHE A 494 -22.66 18.00 14.91
CA PHE A 494 -23.71 17.45 15.77
C PHE A 494 -23.63 18.05 17.18
N TYR A 495 -22.45 18.11 17.79
CA TYR A 495 -22.26 18.75 19.09
C TYR A 495 -22.60 20.24 19.05
N ALA A 496 -22.15 20.99 18.05
CA ALA A 496 -22.51 22.40 17.92
C ALA A 496 -24.03 22.64 17.78
N LYS A 497 -24.77 21.67 17.22
CA LYS A 497 -26.24 21.74 17.07
C LYS A 497 -26.99 21.26 18.31
N HIS A 498 -26.45 20.31 19.06
CA HIS A 498 -27.17 19.56 20.09
C HIS A 498 -26.50 19.54 21.48
N ASP A 499 -25.50 20.37 21.73
CA ASP A 499 -24.73 20.38 22.98
C ASP A 499 -25.60 20.49 24.25
N SER A 500 -26.64 21.32 24.20
CA SER A 500 -27.56 21.55 25.31
C SER A 500 -28.38 20.30 25.61
N LEU A 501 -28.81 19.57 24.57
CA LEU A 501 -29.52 18.29 24.72
C LEU A 501 -28.58 17.18 25.21
N VAL A 502 -27.34 17.14 24.71
CA VAL A 502 -26.32 16.20 25.22
C VAL A 502 -26.13 16.39 26.73
N CYS A 503 -25.96 17.64 27.18
CA CYS A 503 -25.81 17.94 28.60
C CYS A 503 -27.10 17.64 29.39
N TYR A 504 -28.28 17.95 28.86
CA TYR A 504 -29.55 17.68 29.50
C TYR A 504 -29.73 16.18 29.77
N TYR A 505 -29.64 15.34 28.74
CA TYR A 505 -29.86 13.91 28.87
C TYR A 505 -28.78 13.23 29.72
N ALA A 506 -27.52 13.66 29.62
CA ALA A 506 -26.46 13.07 30.45
C ALA A 506 -26.56 13.45 31.94
N LYS A 507 -27.20 14.59 32.27
CA LYS A 507 -27.44 15.02 33.66
C LYS A 507 -28.65 14.37 34.32
N MET A 508 -29.41 13.57 33.58
CA MET A 508 -30.59 12.89 34.12
C MET A 508 -30.24 11.88 35.22
N SER A 509 -28.99 11.39 35.25
CA SER A 509 -28.46 10.61 36.37
C SER A 509 -27.74 11.49 37.38
N GLU A 510 -28.21 11.46 38.62
CA GLU A 510 -27.51 12.01 39.78
C GLU A 510 -26.40 11.08 40.31
N LEU A 511 -26.30 9.86 39.77
CA LEU A 511 -25.33 8.84 40.16
C LEU A 511 -24.03 8.90 39.36
N SER A 512 -24.07 9.48 38.16
CA SER A 512 -22.92 9.45 37.27
C SER A 512 -21.74 10.22 37.84
N LEU A 513 -20.59 9.54 37.89
CA LEU A 513 -19.33 10.11 38.32
C LEU A 513 -18.66 10.94 37.23
N ARG A 514 -19.11 10.89 35.97
CA ARG A 514 -18.45 11.61 34.87
C ARG A 514 -19.42 12.01 33.76
N THR A 515 -20.27 12.97 34.10
CA THR A 515 -21.27 13.52 33.17
C THR A 515 -20.76 14.74 32.39
N PRO A 516 -20.97 14.80 31.06
CA PRO A 516 -20.90 16.06 30.30
C PRO A 516 -21.83 17.10 30.93
N TYR A 517 -21.26 18.12 31.58
CA TYR A 517 -22.03 19.06 32.39
C TYR A 517 -22.39 20.34 31.63
N LYS A 518 -21.46 20.86 30.83
CA LYS A 518 -21.70 22.03 29.97
C LYS A 518 -20.69 22.06 28.85
N VAL A 519 -20.92 22.93 27.87
CA VAL A 519 -19.90 23.27 26.86
C VAL A 519 -18.69 23.86 27.57
N GLY A 520 -17.51 23.35 27.24
CA GLY A 520 -16.25 23.82 27.81
C GLY A 520 -16.00 25.28 27.43
N SER A 521 -15.51 26.05 28.38
CA SER A 521 -15.28 27.48 28.18
C SER A 521 -14.05 27.76 27.30
N THR A 522 -14.15 28.80 26.47
CA THR A 522 -13.12 29.20 25.51
C THR A 522 -12.39 30.46 25.97
N TYR A 523 -11.31 30.33 26.75
CA TYR A 523 -10.39 31.46 27.00
C TYR A 523 -8.99 31.11 26.52
N PHE A 524 -8.52 31.91 25.57
CA PHE A 524 -7.15 31.90 25.11
C PHE A 524 -6.35 32.94 25.89
N VAL A 525 -5.39 32.49 26.69
CA VAL A 525 -4.46 33.39 27.40
C VAL A 525 -3.11 33.38 26.68
N ARG A 526 -2.72 34.51 26.10
CA ARG A 526 -1.43 34.71 25.42
C ARG A 526 -0.34 34.94 26.48
N GLY A 527 0.58 33.99 26.68
CA GLY A 527 1.67 34.06 27.66
C GLY A 527 2.89 33.17 27.38
N VAL A 528 3.88 33.15 28.29
CA VAL A 528 5.15 32.41 28.12
C VAL A 528 4.93 30.89 28.01
N ASN A 529 3.86 30.37 28.61
CA ASN A 529 3.46 28.96 28.53
C ASN A 529 2.61 28.60 27.30
N THR A 530 2.28 29.55 26.42
CA THR A 530 1.46 29.27 25.20
C THR A 530 2.12 28.21 24.31
N ALA A 531 3.45 28.23 24.20
CA ALA A 531 4.21 27.22 23.46
C ALA A 531 4.25 25.85 24.15
N LYS A 532 4.24 25.81 25.50
CA LYS A 532 4.13 24.56 26.29
C LYS A 532 2.75 23.93 26.16
N ASN A 533 1.70 24.75 26.09
CA ASN A 533 0.31 24.32 25.93
C ASN A 533 -0.11 24.15 24.46
N ALA A 534 0.79 24.40 23.49
CA ALA A 534 0.50 24.29 22.05
C ALA A 534 0.27 22.83 21.60
N ARG A 535 0.70 21.85 22.42
CA ARG A 535 0.49 20.42 22.17
C ARG A 535 -0.20 19.79 23.38
N LYS A 536 -1.28 19.05 23.10
CA LYS A 536 -2.20 18.42 24.06
C LYS A 536 -1.47 17.67 25.18
N ALA A 537 -1.82 17.99 26.44
CA ALA A 537 -1.69 17.06 27.55
C ALA A 537 -3.02 16.29 27.67
N SER A 538 -2.98 14.97 27.48
CA SER A 538 -4.15 14.10 27.39
C SER A 538 -4.84 13.90 28.74
N ASP A 539 -6.09 14.35 28.88
CA ASP A 539 -7.13 13.65 29.66
C ASP A 539 -8.54 14.13 29.26
N ILE A 540 -9.10 15.16 29.89
CA ILE A 540 -10.38 15.86 29.62
C ILE A 540 -10.48 17.02 30.63
N ASP A 541 -11.32 18.03 30.40
CA ASP A 541 -11.51 19.12 31.38
C ASP A 541 -12.71 18.89 32.30
N THR A 542 -12.53 19.20 33.59
CA THR A 542 -13.62 19.23 34.58
C THR A 542 -14.12 20.65 34.78
N VAL A 543 -15.31 20.82 35.35
CA VAL A 543 -15.86 22.15 35.71
C VAL A 543 -14.95 22.91 36.70
N SER A 544 -14.25 22.20 37.60
CA SER A 544 -13.26 22.78 38.50
C SER A 544 -11.97 23.21 37.78
N ILE A 545 -11.59 22.39 36.81
CA ILE A 545 -10.46 22.45 35.92
C ILE A 545 -10.40 23.62 34.95
N GLU A 546 -11.50 23.72 34.21
CA GLU A 546 -11.55 24.35 32.90
C GLU A 546 -10.96 25.76 32.98
N LYS A 547 -11.36 26.58 33.97
CA LYS A 547 -11.04 28.02 34.12
C LYS A 547 -9.55 28.35 34.17
N SER A 548 -8.72 27.34 34.39
CA SER A 548 -7.27 27.44 34.48
C SER A 548 -6.53 26.98 33.22
N VAL A 549 -7.23 26.47 32.20
CA VAL A 549 -6.64 25.84 31.02
C VAL A 549 -6.84 26.70 29.77
N SER A 550 -5.74 27.15 29.15
CA SER A 550 -5.79 28.00 27.96
C SER A 550 -6.25 27.29 26.68
N ASN A 551 -6.16 25.95 26.64
CA ASN A 551 -6.52 25.11 25.49
C ASN A 551 -7.31 23.89 25.99
N PRO A 552 -8.66 23.94 25.96
CA PRO A 552 -9.48 22.84 26.45
C PRO A 552 -9.17 21.51 25.75
N ALA A 553 -9.10 20.43 26.53
CA ALA A 553 -8.80 19.07 26.07
C ALA A 553 -10.03 18.35 25.48
N SER A 554 -11.24 18.77 25.87
CA SER A 554 -12.53 18.20 25.44
C SER A 554 -13.54 19.28 25.06
N TYR A 555 -14.54 18.93 24.25
CA TYR A 555 -15.62 19.86 23.88
C TYR A 555 -16.53 20.19 25.07
N PHE A 556 -16.83 19.19 25.88
CA PHE A 556 -17.59 19.35 27.12
C PHE A 556 -16.66 19.44 28.32
N SER A 557 -17.12 20.17 29.34
CA SER A 557 -16.57 20.11 30.68
C SER A 557 -17.35 19.13 31.53
N TYR A 558 -16.62 18.27 32.22
CA TYR A 558 -17.16 17.13 32.96
C TYR A 558 -17.35 17.45 34.44
N ALA A 559 -18.43 16.92 35.02
CA ALA A 559 -18.64 16.97 36.47
C ALA A 559 -17.81 15.89 37.21
N HIS A 560 -17.53 16.14 38.48
CA HIS A 560 -16.89 15.25 39.46
C HIS A 560 -15.45 14.82 39.14
N ILE A 561 -15.24 13.70 38.44
CA ILE A 561 -13.92 13.06 38.32
C ILE A 561 -13.51 12.82 36.85
N ARG A 562 -12.20 12.73 36.62
CA ARG A 562 -11.65 12.40 35.29
C ARG A 562 -11.42 10.91 35.11
N ARG A 563 -10.91 10.25 36.16
CA ARG A 563 -10.51 8.84 36.15
C ARG A 563 -11.16 8.13 37.33
N ALA A 564 -11.52 6.86 37.13
CA ALA A 564 -12.24 6.07 38.14
C ALA A 564 -11.51 5.98 39.50
N HIS A 565 -10.18 5.84 39.51
CA HIS A 565 -9.41 5.78 40.77
C HIS A 565 -9.61 7.03 41.65
N GLN A 566 -9.83 8.21 41.04
CA GLN A 566 -10.06 9.46 41.78
C GLN A 566 -11.32 9.41 42.63
N PHE A 567 -12.30 8.56 42.29
CA PHE A 567 -13.46 8.32 43.15
C PHE A 567 -13.06 7.55 44.40
N PHE A 568 -12.34 6.44 44.24
CA PHE A 568 -11.92 5.58 45.35
C PHE A 568 -10.96 6.31 46.31
N ASP A 569 -10.19 7.27 45.78
CA ASP A 569 -9.32 8.14 46.58
C ASP A 569 -10.06 9.35 47.18
N SER A 570 -11.36 9.51 46.92
CA SER A 570 -12.14 10.69 47.35
C SER A 570 -12.68 10.58 48.77
N THR A 571 -12.87 11.73 49.42
CA THR A 571 -13.55 11.83 50.72
C THR A 571 -14.99 11.34 50.66
N GLU A 572 -15.64 11.45 49.50
CA GLU A 572 -17.00 10.95 49.29
C GLU A 572 -17.04 9.42 49.34
N TYR A 573 -16.09 8.72 48.72
CA TYR A 573 -16.01 7.27 48.82
C TYR A 573 -15.74 6.82 50.26
N LEU A 574 -14.80 7.46 50.97
CA LEU A 574 -14.55 7.17 52.39
C LEU A 574 -15.80 7.37 53.26
N ARG A 575 -16.65 8.35 52.93
CA ARG A 575 -17.93 8.58 53.62
C ARG A 575 -18.93 7.47 53.32
N LEU A 576 -19.02 7.03 52.07
CA LEU A 576 -19.90 5.94 51.65
C LEU A 576 -19.46 4.61 52.26
N GLU A 577 -18.16 4.32 52.28
CA GLU A 577 -17.57 3.11 52.89
C GLU A 577 -17.86 3.02 54.38
N LYS A 578 -17.78 4.15 55.12
CA LYS A 578 -18.18 4.19 56.54
C LYS A 578 -19.67 4.02 56.76
N LYS A 579 -20.49 4.46 55.80
CA LYS A 579 -21.95 4.44 55.93
C LYS A 579 -22.54 3.07 55.59
N PHE A 580 -22.00 2.39 54.59
CA PHE A 580 -22.55 1.14 54.05
C PHE A 580 -21.58 -0.02 54.27
N SER A 581 -22.05 -1.09 54.89
CA SER A 581 -21.25 -2.27 55.20
C SER A 581 -20.98 -3.19 54.00
N VAL A 582 -21.65 -2.97 52.87
CA VAL A 582 -21.57 -3.82 51.68
C VAL A 582 -21.37 -2.96 50.43
N PHE A 583 -20.32 -3.26 49.66
CA PHE A 583 -20.09 -2.70 48.33
C PHE A 583 -20.31 -3.79 47.27
N ARG A 584 -21.16 -3.51 46.28
CA ARG A 584 -21.35 -4.36 45.11
C ARG A 584 -20.94 -3.60 43.86
N ALA A 585 -20.08 -4.23 43.05
CA ALA A 585 -19.66 -3.70 41.77
C ALA A 585 -20.19 -4.58 40.62
N LEU A 586 -20.59 -3.93 39.54
CA LEU A 586 -20.97 -4.56 38.28
C LEU A 586 -20.13 -3.95 37.16
N ASP A 587 -19.44 -4.79 36.39
CA ASP A 587 -18.75 -4.35 35.17
C ASP A 587 -19.57 -4.71 33.93
N VAL A 588 -19.81 -3.73 33.07
CA VAL A 588 -20.48 -3.95 31.79
C VAL A 588 -19.46 -4.51 30.80
N THR A 589 -19.36 -5.84 30.78
CA THR A 589 -18.42 -6.55 29.92
C THR A 589 -18.58 -6.11 28.46
N LYS A 590 -17.47 -5.66 27.86
CA LYS A 590 -17.41 -5.18 26.46
C LYS A 590 -18.43 -4.08 26.13
N CYS A 591 -18.79 -3.22 27.09
CA CYS A 591 -19.78 -2.14 26.97
C CYS A 591 -19.93 -1.57 25.54
N PHE A 592 -18.90 -0.94 24.98
CA PHE A 592 -18.96 -0.33 23.64
C PHE A 592 -19.32 -1.29 22.51
N ASN A 593 -18.84 -2.54 22.54
CA ASN A 593 -19.14 -3.54 21.50
C ASN A 593 -20.56 -4.11 21.65
N SER A 594 -21.12 -4.04 22.85
CA SER A 594 -22.44 -4.60 23.18
C SER A 594 -23.58 -3.59 23.00
N ILE A 595 -23.28 -2.31 22.78
CA ILE A 595 -24.30 -1.27 22.57
C ILE A 595 -24.93 -1.43 21.18
N TYR A 596 -26.26 -1.62 21.15
CA TYR A 596 -27.07 -1.49 19.95
C TYR A 596 -27.47 -0.02 19.76
N THR A 597 -27.12 0.63 18.66
CA THR A 597 -27.19 2.10 18.53
C THR A 597 -28.61 2.66 18.69
N HIS A 598 -29.64 1.90 18.29
CA HIS A 598 -31.04 2.28 18.48
C HIS A 598 -31.47 2.38 19.96
N THR A 599 -30.67 1.88 20.90
CA THR A 599 -30.92 2.06 22.34
C THR A 599 -30.86 3.52 22.78
N LEU A 600 -30.12 4.39 22.09
CA LEU A 600 -30.09 5.81 22.44
C LEU A 600 -31.44 6.49 22.18
N PRO A 601 -32.08 6.38 20.99
CA PRO A 601 -33.46 6.83 20.80
C PRO A 601 -34.43 6.31 21.87
N TRP A 602 -34.30 5.05 22.29
CA TRP A 602 -35.12 4.48 23.37
C TRP A 602 -34.84 5.16 24.72
N ALA A 603 -33.57 5.44 25.02
CA ALA A 603 -33.16 6.04 26.29
C ALA A 603 -33.62 7.50 26.46
N VAL A 604 -33.67 8.26 25.37
CA VAL A 604 -34.10 9.68 25.40
C VAL A 604 -35.62 9.87 25.25
N SER A 605 -36.34 8.80 24.94
CA SER A 605 -37.79 8.81 24.75
C SER A 605 -38.40 7.50 25.31
N THR A 606 -39.19 6.78 24.51
CA THR A 606 -39.67 5.43 24.82
C THR A 606 -39.49 4.53 23.59
N ILE A 607 -39.51 3.21 23.80
CA ILE A 607 -39.36 2.23 22.71
C ILE A 607 -40.45 2.44 21.64
N ASP A 608 -41.70 2.67 22.06
CA ASP A 608 -42.83 2.82 21.13
C ASP A 608 -42.73 4.10 20.30
N ILE A 609 -42.40 5.23 20.94
CA ILE A 609 -42.21 6.51 20.24
C ILE A 609 -41.06 6.40 19.24
N ALA A 610 -39.95 5.78 19.63
CA ALA A 610 -38.79 5.61 18.77
C ALA A 610 -39.08 4.69 17.57
N LYS A 611 -39.80 3.58 17.78
CA LYS A 611 -40.18 2.65 16.70
C LYS A 611 -41.16 3.27 15.70
N ASN A 612 -42.07 4.11 16.17
CA ASN A 612 -43.05 4.79 15.30
C ASN A 612 -42.46 5.98 14.54
N ASN A 613 -41.28 6.47 14.91
CA ASN A 613 -40.66 7.69 14.35
C ASN A 613 -39.22 7.47 13.86
N THR A 614 -38.88 6.28 13.35
CA THR A 614 -37.50 5.94 12.93
C THR A 614 -36.93 6.85 11.84
N THR A 615 -37.78 7.43 10.99
CA THR A 615 -37.39 8.32 9.90
C THR A 615 -37.37 9.79 10.30
N ALA A 616 -38.03 10.18 11.39
CA ALA A 616 -38.12 11.55 11.85
C ALA A 616 -36.74 12.09 12.28
N SER A 617 -36.48 13.37 12.01
CA SER A 617 -35.31 14.06 12.55
C SER A 617 -35.56 14.37 14.02
N SER A 618 -34.77 13.75 14.89
CA SER A 618 -34.84 13.90 16.35
C SER A 618 -33.43 13.74 16.91
N PHE A 619 -33.17 14.28 18.10
CA PHE A 619 -31.85 14.17 18.74
C PHE A 619 -31.34 12.71 18.81
N GLY A 620 -32.20 11.79 19.27
CA GLY A 620 -31.86 10.37 19.40
C GLY A 620 -31.57 9.73 18.04
N ASN A 621 -32.43 9.94 17.05
CA ASN A 621 -32.26 9.35 15.71
C ASN A 621 -31.05 9.95 14.97
N ASP A 622 -30.82 11.26 15.12
CA ASP A 622 -29.70 11.95 14.49
C ASP A 622 -28.37 11.44 15.07
N PHE A 623 -28.29 11.22 16.39
CA PHE A 623 -27.09 10.68 17.03
C PHE A 623 -26.88 9.19 16.72
N ASP A 624 -27.95 8.39 16.70
CA ASP A 624 -27.92 6.97 16.27
C ASP A 624 -27.36 6.83 14.84
N LYS A 625 -27.95 7.54 13.87
CA LYS A 625 -27.48 7.57 12.47
C LYS A 625 -26.03 8.04 12.36
N LEU A 626 -25.60 8.98 13.21
CA LEU A 626 -24.22 9.45 13.25
C LEU A 626 -23.25 8.36 13.76
N MET A 627 -23.64 7.59 14.78
CA MET A 627 -22.81 6.49 15.28
C MET A 627 -22.70 5.35 14.26
N GLN A 628 -23.79 5.02 13.56
CA GLN A 628 -23.78 4.08 12.43
C GLN A 628 -22.85 4.59 11.31
N PHE A 629 -23.01 5.85 10.91
CA PHE A 629 -22.16 6.51 9.91
C PHE A 629 -20.67 6.43 10.27
N ALA A 630 -20.32 6.53 11.56
CA ALA A 630 -18.95 6.49 12.04
C ALA A 630 -18.34 5.06 12.08
N ASN A 631 -19.16 4.01 12.00
CA ASN A 631 -18.73 2.62 12.14
C ASN A 631 -19.44 1.70 11.12
N TYR A 632 -18.97 1.67 9.87
CA TYR A 632 -19.44 0.70 8.85
C TYR A 632 -20.95 0.74 8.51
N ASN A 633 -21.69 1.74 8.99
CA ASN A 633 -23.16 1.72 9.01
C ASN A 633 -23.75 0.54 9.82
N GLU A 634 -22.99 0.05 10.80
CA GLU A 634 -23.41 -1.01 11.71
C GLU A 634 -24.26 -0.44 12.85
N THR A 635 -25.28 -1.19 13.24
CA THR A 635 -26.13 -0.88 14.41
C THR A 635 -25.64 -1.56 15.68
N ASN A 636 -24.79 -2.59 15.57
CA ASN A 636 -24.25 -3.34 16.69
C ASN A 636 -22.81 -2.91 16.99
N GLY A 637 -22.61 -2.35 18.17
CA GLY A 637 -21.33 -1.87 18.64
C GLY A 637 -21.01 -0.46 18.15
N ILE A 638 -20.30 0.29 18.99
CA ILE A 638 -19.76 1.61 18.69
C ILE A 638 -18.24 1.63 18.83
N CYS A 639 -17.58 2.58 18.17
CA CYS A 639 -16.12 2.68 18.16
C CYS A 639 -15.54 2.81 19.58
N ILE A 640 -14.51 2.02 19.92
CA ILE A 640 -13.84 2.12 21.23
C ILE A 640 -12.76 3.21 21.19
N GLY A 641 -12.79 4.14 22.15
CA GLY A 641 -11.77 5.19 22.29
C GLY A 641 -12.23 6.62 21.98
N PRO A 642 -13.03 6.88 20.92
CA PRO A 642 -13.56 8.21 20.66
C PRO A 642 -14.41 8.74 21.82
N GLU A 643 -14.25 10.05 22.12
CA GLU A 643 -15.06 10.72 23.14
C GLU A 643 -16.56 10.65 22.82
N SER A 644 -16.91 10.71 21.53
CA SER A 644 -18.30 10.62 21.08
C SER A 644 -19.00 9.33 21.48
N SER A 645 -18.29 8.21 21.39
CA SER A 645 -18.79 6.92 21.88
C SER A 645 -19.02 6.94 23.38
N ARG A 646 -18.12 7.54 24.15
CA ARG A 646 -18.26 7.66 25.61
C ARG A 646 -19.48 8.50 25.98
N VAL A 647 -19.67 9.65 25.33
CA VAL A 647 -20.85 10.51 25.53
C VAL A 647 -22.15 9.79 25.14
N PHE A 648 -22.12 9.05 24.04
CA PHE A 648 -23.26 8.24 23.59
C PHE A 648 -23.64 7.17 24.64
N SER A 649 -22.64 6.42 25.14
CA SER A 649 -22.83 5.45 26.22
C SER A 649 -23.32 6.09 27.52
N GLU A 650 -22.80 7.27 27.86
CA GLU A 650 -23.17 8.00 29.08
C GLU A 650 -24.66 8.34 29.11
N ILE A 651 -25.24 8.79 28.00
CA ILE A 651 -26.67 9.10 27.91
C ILE A 651 -27.52 7.84 28.13
N ILE A 652 -27.10 6.70 27.56
CA ILE A 652 -27.79 5.42 27.75
C ILE A 652 -27.72 4.98 29.21
N LEU A 653 -26.52 5.03 29.81
CA LEU A 653 -26.32 4.63 31.21
C LEU A 653 -27.02 5.57 32.19
N ALA A 654 -27.11 6.86 31.88
CA ALA A 654 -27.87 7.81 32.68
C ALA A 654 -29.37 7.43 32.74
N ARG A 655 -29.93 6.91 31.66
CA ARG A 655 -31.29 6.35 31.69
C ARG A 655 -31.38 5.07 32.51
N VAL A 656 -30.40 4.18 32.41
CA VAL A 656 -30.34 2.95 33.22
C VAL A 656 -30.31 3.29 34.71
N ASP A 657 -29.50 4.28 35.12
CA ASP A 657 -29.44 4.75 36.49
C ASP A 657 -30.82 5.23 37.00
N GLN A 658 -31.55 6.00 36.18
CA GLN A 658 -32.90 6.44 36.53
C GLN A 658 -33.88 5.28 36.73
N GLU A 659 -33.84 4.28 35.85
CA GLU A 659 -34.69 3.09 35.96
C GLU A 659 -34.36 2.28 37.22
N ILE A 660 -33.07 2.16 37.56
CA ILE A 660 -32.63 1.50 38.80
C ILE A 660 -33.16 2.25 40.01
N VAL A 661 -32.97 3.57 40.09
CA VAL A 661 -33.47 4.39 41.21
C VAL A 661 -34.98 4.31 41.32
N ALA A 662 -35.70 4.42 40.20
CA ALA A 662 -37.16 4.30 40.18
C ALA A 662 -37.63 2.93 40.67
N ARG A 663 -36.95 1.86 40.25
CA ARG A 663 -37.26 0.49 40.68
C ARG A 663 -36.98 0.28 42.16
N LEU A 664 -35.85 0.74 42.67
CA LEU A 664 -35.51 0.65 44.10
C LEU A 664 -36.47 1.47 44.96
N THR A 665 -36.87 2.65 44.48
CA THR A 665 -37.89 3.49 45.14
C THR A 665 -39.24 2.76 45.21
N SER A 666 -39.63 2.03 44.16
CA SER A 666 -40.86 1.20 44.17
C SER A 666 -40.80 0.01 45.14
N LEU A 667 -39.60 -0.35 45.60
CA LEU A 667 -39.34 -1.34 46.66
C LEU A 667 -39.13 -0.67 48.02
N GLU A 668 -39.51 0.61 48.16
CA GLU A 668 -39.40 1.43 49.37
C GLU A 668 -37.96 1.70 49.85
N LEU A 669 -36.95 1.45 48.99
CA LEU A 669 -35.55 1.76 49.29
C LEU A 669 -35.22 3.20 48.89
N LYS A 670 -34.67 3.96 49.84
CA LYS A 670 -34.36 5.38 49.71
C LYS A 670 -32.90 5.61 49.32
N PHE A 671 -32.71 6.30 48.20
CA PHE A 671 -31.39 6.72 47.73
C PHE A 671 -30.65 7.58 48.77
N ARG A 672 -29.35 7.32 48.97
CA ARG A 672 -28.47 7.94 49.99
C ARG A 672 -28.85 7.62 51.43
N SER A 673 -29.89 6.85 51.68
CA SER A 673 -30.22 6.29 53.00
C SER A 673 -29.83 4.83 53.06
N ASP A 674 -30.41 4.04 52.16
CA ASP A 674 -30.35 2.59 52.17
C ASP A 674 -29.33 2.03 51.17
N TYR A 675 -29.01 2.82 50.13
CA TYR A 675 -27.98 2.54 49.12
C TYR A 675 -27.34 3.82 48.57
#